data_AF-A0A5C4V271-F1
#
_entry.id   AF-A0A5C4V271-F1
#
_cell.length_a   1.000
_cell.length_b   1.000
_cell.length_c   1.000
_cell.angle_alpha   90.00
_cell.angle_beta   90.00
_cell.angle_gamma   90.00
#
_symmetry.space_group_name_H-M   'P 1'
#
loop_
_entity.id
_entity.type
_entity.pdbx_description
1 polymer ?
#
loop_
_entity_poly.entity_id
_entity_poly.type
_entity_poly.pdbx_seq_one_letter_code
_entity_poly.pdbx_strand_id
1 'polypeptide(L)'
;MEFAVTSEHATPAADPAAELRAAVRAVESGERSAASFYHRPEPPRAPAPPPERRGPAGRAAVPVPDGLPGLLAAGGAPEALAPRVAAALGEDAEAELRADPWRLLATPGVAPGQADEFARALLGDEAGPADERRGQALIGWLLERAALAGHTALEPGRLASGLAEHAVPEPEEAVRAAIEEGAVLVFQDRGAPADAPAAEGEEPEVRLLVGLERYAMAEEGLADGLGRLRGTFAAPGGEAAEGWAAAAAEAPSPSAAELIRAAGEAAVVTHTGGEASRAEPLALALAAARLGLRAAVAAHQPDGRRRLASALGGEAPVAAVTVSGLLDGHEGPERDGEGRFPWDLLVVVDAERLAAEPAAALVESLPDGARLVLSGDPLLLGSAGPGQVLADVLASGRFPKVVSRTPDPGPVGELVSGIGVGELASVEAPDREVVIVPVADPGEAVHRTVQLVTESIPRAFALGVEQVQVIVPGHGGPAGTRALNAALKARLNAGPGAFGGFDPGDRAAHSPAPGQLRLVRVVEADERGLWVEDEDGRFVVPRERVAETLRHGWAVTAHQAAGARWPAVVAVLPGDAAGALDRRWVYTAFGRAARHLSVVQGCGPALERAVAAPPAGERETRLRALVREQPQAPPAG
;
A
#
# COMPACT_ATOMS: atom_id res chain seq x y z
N MET A 1 44.76 52.68 -49.73
CA MET A 1 44.21 51.33 -49.95
C MET A 1 43.47 50.96 -48.68
N GLU A 2 42.18 50.66 -48.64
CA GLU A 2 41.05 50.76 -49.55
C GLU A 2 39.82 50.40 -48.68
N PHE A 3 38.72 51.15 -48.82
CA PHE A 3 37.34 50.87 -48.38
C PHE A 3 37.04 50.75 -46.86
N ALA A 4 36.35 51.73 -46.26
CA ALA A 4 34.88 51.90 -46.15
C ALA A 4 34.26 50.84 -45.19
N VAL A 5 33.56 51.21 -44.11
CA VAL A 5 32.13 51.57 -44.13
C VAL A 5 31.67 52.09 -42.73
N THR A 6 31.01 53.26 -42.76
CA THR A 6 29.98 53.84 -41.86
C THR A 6 30.21 54.04 -40.36
N SER A 7 30.31 55.33 -40.01
CA SER A 7 29.62 55.94 -38.87
C SER A 7 28.09 55.87 -39.04
N GLU A 8 27.32 55.67 -37.96
CA GLU A 8 26.11 56.46 -37.70
C GLU A 8 25.52 56.23 -36.29
N HIS A 9 25.22 57.35 -35.64
CA HIS A 9 24.20 57.57 -34.61
C HIS A 9 24.38 57.02 -33.18
N ALA A 10 25.17 57.76 -32.40
CA ALA A 10 24.93 57.90 -30.97
C ALA A 10 23.73 58.84 -30.73
N THR A 11 22.61 58.29 -30.30
CA THR A 11 21.47 59.04 -29.74
C THR A 11 21.77 59.34 -28.27
N PRO A 12 21.55 60.58 -27.76
CA PRO A 12 21.92 60.95 -26.40
C PRO A 12 21.07 60.21 -25.36
N ALA A 13 21.72 59.71 -24.30
CA ALA A 13 21.06 59.09 -23.16
C ALA A 13 20.08 60.09 -22.51
N ALA A 14 18.80 59.72 -22.47
CA ALA A 14 17.74 60.53 -21.87
C ALA A 14 18.00 60.75 -20.38
N ASP A 15 17.87 62.01 -19.91
CA ASP A 15 17.91 62.36 -18.49
C ASP A 15 16.66 61.78 -17.81
N PRO A 16 16.79 60.73 -16.98
CA PRO A 16 15.65 60.03 -16.39
C PRO A 16 14.80 60.94 -15.49
N ALA A 17 15.41 61.99 -14.93
CA ALA A 17 14.72 62.93 -14.07
C ALA A 17 13.83 63.92 -14.85
N ALA A 18 14.10 64.15 -16.14
CA ALA A 18 13.24 64.93 -17.01
C ALA A 18 12.01 64.13 -17.46
N GLU A 19 12.20 62.84 -17.79
CA GLU A 19 11.11 61.93 -18.14
C GLU A 19 10.15 61.69 -16.97
N LEU A 20 10.68 61.52 -15.75
CA LEU A 20 9.84 61.31 -14.57
C LEU A 20 8.95 62.54 -14.27
N ARG A 21 9.50 63.75 -14.45
CA ARG A 21 8.73 65.00 -14.25
C ARG A 21 7.67 65.23 -15.33
N ALA A 22 7.91 64.77 -16.56
CA ALA A 22 6.92 64.81 -17.63
C ALA A 22 5.81 63.77 -17.41
N ALA A 23 6.17 62.57 -16.94
CA ALA A 23 5.26 61.49 -16.60
C ALA A 23 4.31 61.86 -15.45
N VAL A 24 4.83 62.48 -14.38
CA VAL A 24 4.00 62.95 -13.25
C VAL A 24 3.01 64.02 -13.70
N ARG A 25 3.44 64.97 -14.54
CA ARG A 25 2.54 66.02 -15.06
C ARG A 25 1.42 65.46 -15.95
N ALA A 26 1.68 64.40 -16.71
CA ALA A 26 0.68 63.74 -17.56
C ALA A 26 -0.35 62.92 -16.77
N VAL A 27 0.01 62.45 -15.57
CA VAL A 27 -0.92 61.77 -14.65
C VAL A 27 -1.77 62.80 -13.90
N GLU A 28 -1.17 63.91 -13.47
CA GLU A 28 -1.88 65.00 -12.77
C GLU A 28 -2.83 65.78 -13.69
N SER A 29 -2.52 65.89 -15.00
CA SER A 29 -3.42 66.51 -15.99
C SER A 29 -4.56 65.60 -16.45
N GLY A 30 -4.56 64.32 -16.04
CA GLY A 30 -5.57 63.32 -16.45
C GLY A 30 -5.37 62.74 -17.85
N GLU A 31 -4.28 63.06 -18.55
CA GLU A 31 -3.99 62.53 -19.90
C GLU A 31 -3.56 61.05 -19.88
N ARG A 32 -3.05 60.53 -18.76
CA ARG A 32 -2.73 59.09 -18.60
C ARG A 32 -3.08 58.58 -17.20
N SER A 33 -3.67 57.38 -17.14
CA SER A 33 -3.94 56.67 -15.88
C SER A 33 -2.65 56.08 -15.29
N ALA A 34 -2.47 56.20 -13.98
CA ALA A 34 -1.35 55.66 -13.22
C ALA A 34 -1.15 54.13 -13.41
N ALA A 35 -2.21 53.39 -13.78
CA ALA A 35 -2.14 51.96 -14.05
C ALA A 35 -1.26 51.60 -15.27
N SER A 36 -1.06 52.54 -16.21
CA SER A 36 -0.29 52.30 -17.43
C SER A 36 1.23 52.15 -17.21
N PHE A 37 1.74 52.48 -16.02
CA PHE A 37 3.16 52.32 -15.67
C PHE A 37 3.53 50.93 -15.13
N TYR A 38 2.56 50.08 -14.79
CA TYR A 38 2.81 48.74 -14.24
C TYR A 38 2.79 47.61 -15.28
N HIS A 39 2.42 47.91 -16.53
CA HIS A 39 2.51 46.95 -17.63
C HIS A 39 3.65 47.32 -18.58
N ARG A 40 4.87 46.95 -18.17
CA ARG A 40 5.96 46.77 -19.13
C ARG A 40 5.91 45.29 -19.57
N PRO A 41 5.84 44.96 -20.87
CA PRO A 41 5.95 43.58 -21.31
C PRO A 41 7.34 43.09 -20.96
N GLU A 42 7.42 42.06 -20.11
CA GLU A 42 8.66 41.40 -19.76
C GLU A 42 9.22 40.72 -21.02
N PRO A 43 10.49 40.91 -21.38
CA PRO A 43 11.08 40.19 -22.51
C PRO A 43 10.98 38.68 -22.23
N PRO A 44 10.72 37.84 -23.26
CA PRO A 44 10.50 36.42 -23.05
C PRO A 44 11.70 35.82 -22.33
N ARG A 45 11.46 35.31 -21.12
CA ARG A 45 12.44 34.52 -20.37
C ARG A 45 12.90 33.40 -21.30
N ALA A 46 14.21 33.32 -21.54
CA ALA A 46 14.79 32.14 -22.14
C ALA A 46 14.28 30.91 -21.35
N PRO A 47 13.82 29.85 -22.03
CA PRO A 47 13.30 28.68 -21.35
C PRO A 47 14.36 28.22 -20.36
N ALA A 48 13.96 28.10 -19.09
CA ALA A 48 14.79 27.46 -18.10
C ALA A 48 15.22 26.10 -18.69
N PRO A 49 16.50 25.70 -18.54
CA PRO A 49 16.88 24.36 -18.92
C PRO A 49 15.88 23.41 -18.25
N PRO A 50 15.36 22.41 -18.98
CA PRO A 50 14.41 21.46 -18.41
C PRO A 50 15.01 20.94 -17.11
N PRO A 51 14.22 20.83 -16.03
CA PRO A 51 14.72 20.26 -14.79
C PRO A 51 15.39 18.94 -15.15
N GLU A 52 16.67 18.80 -14.76
CA GLU A 52 17.38 17.54 -14.93
C GLU A 52 16.46 16.43 -14.43
N ARG A 53 16.28 15.41 -15.26
CA ARG A 53 15.54 14.21 -14.93
C ARG A 53 16.10 13.66 -13.63
N ARG A 54 15.48 14.01 -12.51
CA ARG A 54 15.54 13.18 -11.32
C ARG A 54 14.74 11.94 -11.68
N GLY A 55 15.47 10.93 -12.14
CA GLY A 55 15.01 9.54 -12.02
C GLY A 55 14.61 9.25 -10.57
N PRO A 56 13.99 8.09 -10.30
CA PRO A 56 13.34 7.84 -9.02
C PRO A 56 14.24 8.30 -7.89
N ALA A 57 13.69 9.09 -6.97
CA ALA A 57 14.31 9.27 -5.68
C ALA A 57 14.31 7.90 -5.01
N GLY A 58 15.25 7.02 -5.39
CA GLY A 58 15.90 6.18 -4.41
C GLY A 58 16.31 7.17 -3.33
N ARG A 59 15.71 7.04 -2.13
CA ARG A 59 16.07 7.84 -0.96
C ARG A 59 17.56 8.10 -1.05
N ALA A 60 17.96 9.36 -1.24
CA ALA A 60 19.37 9.70 -1.29
C ALA A 60 20.00 9.01 -0.09
N ALA A 61 21.01 8.17 -0.33
CA ALA A 61 21.59 7.38 0.75
C ALA A 61 22.05 8.37 1.82
N VAL A 62 21.43 8.29 3.00
CA VAL A 62 21.77 9.18 4.11
C VAL A 62 23.24 8.93 4.41
N PRO A 63 24.10 9.95 4.36
CA PRO A 63 25.52 9.77 4.61
C PRO A 63 25.72 9.19 6.01
N VAL A 64 26.55 8.15 6.11
CA VAL A 64 26.85 7.52 7.39
C VAL A 64 27.91 8.35 8.11
N PRO A 65 27.67 8.84 9.33
CA PRO A 65 28.67 9.59 10.08
C PRO A 65 29.91 8.74 10.37
N ASP A 66 31.10 9.32 10.20
CA ASP A 66 32.38 8.58 10.31
C ASP A 66 32.58 7.90 11.69
N GLY A 67 32.08 8.51 12.77
CA GLY A 67 32.21 7.96 14.12
C GLY A 67 31.09 6.99 14.51
N LEU A 68 30.02 6.87 13.72
CA LEU A 68 28.87 6.02 14.03
C LEU A 68 29.24 4.52 14.13
N PRO A 69 30.01 3.93 13.20
CA PRO A 69 30.47 2.54 13.36
C PRO A 69 31.24 2.32 14.67
N GLY A 70 32.16 3.23 15.00
CA GLY A 70 32.94 3.15 16.23
C GLY A 70 32.07 3.25 17.49
N LEU A 71 31.06 4.12 17.49
CA LEU A 71 30.09 4.24 18.58
C LEU A 71 29.26 2.95 18.74
N LEU A 72 28.80 2.37 17.62
CA LEU A 72 28.07 1.10 17.63
C LEU A 72 28.92 -0.01 18.24
N ALA A 73 30.17 -0.15 17.79
CA ALA A 73 31.10 -1.14 18.33
C ALA A 73 31.37 -0.93 19.83
N ALA A 74 31.55 0.32 20.26
CA ALA A 74 31.76 0.65 21.67
C ALA A 74 30.56 0.27 22.56
N GLY A 75 29.34 0.43 22.05
CA GLY A 75 28.13 -0.02 22.72
C GLY A 75 27.78 -1.51 22.51
N GLY A 76 28.66 -2.29 21.87
CA GLY A 76 28.42 -3.73 21.64
C GLY A 76 27.46 -4.05 20.49
N ALA A 77 27.08 -3.07 19.67
CA ALA A 77 26.27 -3.27 18.47
C ALA A 77 27.14 -3.51 17.22
N PRO A 78 26.70 -4.30 16.23
CA PRO A 78 27.45 -4.51 15.00
C PRO A 78 27.63 -3.22 14.18
N GLU A 79 28.85 -2.92 13.75
CA GLU A 79 29.18 -1.78 12.88
C GLU A 79 28.37 -1.78 11.57
N ALA A 80 28.02 -2.97 11.07
CA ALA A 80 27.20 -3.15 9.88
C ALA A 80 25.78 -2.56 10.00
N LEU A 81 25.33 -2.20 11.21
CA LEU A 81 24.06 -1.48 11.41
C LEU A 81 24.15 0.00 11.05
N ALA A 82 25.35 0.60 10.96
CA ALA A 82 25.54 2.03 10.77
C ALA A 82 24.70 2.63 9.60
N PRO A 83 24.61 2.01 8.40
CA PRO A 83 23.77 2.54 7.33
C PRO A 83 22.27 2.56 7.68
N ARG A 84 21.79 1.57 8.43
CA ARG A 84 20.38 1.50 8.85
C ARG A 84 20.08 2.50 9.95
N VAL A 85 21.02 2.68 10.87
CA VAL A 85 20.92 3.66 11.95
C VAL A 85 20.93 5.08 11.37
N ALA A 86 21.85 5.38 10.44
CA ALA A 86 21.88 6.66 9.74
C ALA A 86 20.58 6.88 8.94
N ALA A 87 20.05 5.84 8.27
CA ALA A 87 18.77 5.95 7.57
C ALA A 87 17.57 6.19 8.50
N ALA A 88 17.63 5.75 9.77
CA ALA A 88 16.56 5.92 10.75
C ALA A 88 16.65 7.24 11.54
N LEU A 89 17.87 7.67 11.89
CA LEU A 89 18.13 8.82 12.75
C LEU A 89 18.66 10.06 12.01
N GLY A 90 19.01 9.94 10.74
CA GLY A 90 19.53 11.03 9.92
C GLY A 90 21.03 11.22 10.02
N GLU A 91 21.51 12.37 9.54
CA GLU A 91 22.94 12.70 9.48
C GLU A 91 23.55 12.93 10.88
N ASP A 92 22.75 13.27 11.87
CA ASP A 92 23.18 13.48 13.27
C ASP A 92 23.09 12.21 14.14
N ALA A 93 22.89 11.04 13.53
CA ALA A 93 22.67 9.77 14.23
C ALA A 93 23.69 9.46 15.35
N GLU A 94 24.96 9.82 15.14
CA GLU A 94 26.01 9.62 16.12
C GLU A 94 25.84 10.51 17.37
N ALA A 95 25.50 11.79 17.18
CA ALA A 95 25.25 12.71 18.28
C ALA A 95 23.98 12.32 19.05
N GLU A 96 22.95 11.92 18.32
CA GLU A 96 21.67 11.50 18.86
C GLU A 96 21.81 10.24 19.74
N LEU A 97 22.56 9.24 19.30
CA LEU A 97 22.82 8.03 20.10
C LEU A 97 23.69 8.27 21.32
N ARG A 98 24.55 9.31 21.32
CA ARG A 98 25.30 9.68 22.52
C ARG A 98 24.42 10.39 23.55
N ALA A 99 23.48 11.21 23.10
CA ALA A 99 22.53 11.87 23.98
C ALA A 99 21.50 10.88 24.56
N ASP A 100 20.97 10.01 23.71
CA ASP A 100 20.03 8.97 24.06
C ASP A 100 20.35 7.65 23.34
N PRO A 101 21.01 6.69 24.04
CA PRO A 101 21.33 5.38 23.48
C PRO A 101 20.11 4.55 23.05
N TRP A 102 18.93 4.77 23.65
CA TRP A 102 17.73 3.98 23.32
C TRP A 102 17.09 4.39 22.00
N ARG A 103 17.47 5.55 21.41
CA ARG A 103 17.10 5.88 20.02
C ARG A 103 17.53 4.82 19.01
N LEU A 104 18.45 3.92 19.37
CA LEU A 104 18.79 2.74 18.58
C LEU A 104 17.54 1.89 18.25
N LEU A 105 16.50 1.90 19.09
CA LEU A 105 15.22 1.21 18.85
C LEU A 105 14.46 1.71 17.63
N ALA A 106 14.70 2.95 17.16
CA ALA A 106 14.12 3.45 15.92
C ALA A 106 14.67 2.70 14.69
N THR A 107 15.77 1.97 14.83
CA THR A 107 16.37 1.19 13.74
C THR A 107 15.60 -0.12 13.54
N PRO A 108 15.06 -0.37 12.33
CA PRO A 108 14.30 -1.59 12.05
C PRO A 108 15.09 -2.87 12.36
N GLY A 109 14.47 -3.75 13.16
CA GLY A 109 15.04 -5.05 13.54
C GLY A 109 15.85 -5.05 14.84
N VAL A 110 16.05 -3.89 15.49
CA VAL A 110 16.62 -3.82 16.83
C VAL A 110 15.55 -4.17 17.86
N ALA A 111 15.88 -5.08 18.79
CA ALA A 111 15.01 -5.47 19.89
C ALA A 111 15.29 -4.65 21.16
N PRO A 112 14.30 -4.46 22.06
CA PRO A 112 14.48 -3.76 23.34
C PRO A 112 15.69 -4.24 24.15
N GLY A 113 15.89 -5.56 24.25
CA GLY A 113 17.04 -6.11 24.97
C GLY A 113 18.39 -5.70 24.38
N GLN A 114 18.50 -5.57 23.06
CA GLN A 114 19.73 -5.13 22.40
C GLN A 114 20.00 -3.64 22.64
N ALA A 115 18.94 -2.81 22.63
CA ALA A 115 19.07 -1.40 22.98
C ALA A 115 19.42 -1.21 24.46
N ASP A 116 18.86 -2.03 25.36
CA ASP A 116 19.21 -2.01 26.78
C ASP A 116 20.67 -2.42 27.02
N GLU A 117 21.19 -3.38 26.26
CA GLU A 117 22.62 -3.75 26.30
C GLU A 117 23.50 -2.61 25.79
N PHE A 118 23.11 -1.98 24.69
CA PHE A 118 23.80 -0.83 24.11
C PHE A 118 23.85 0.36 25.08
N ALA A 119 22.72 0.70 25.70
CA ALA A 119 22.64 1.77 26.69
C ALA A 119 23.51 1.47 27.93
N ARG A 120 23.47 0.23 28.45
CA ARG A 120 24.33 -0.19 29.57
C ARG A 120 25.82 -0.11 29.24
N ALA A 121 26.21 -0.42 28.01
CA ALA A 121 27.60 -0.32 27.59
C ALA A 121 28.10 1.14 27.55
N LEU A 122 27.23 2.11 27.23
CA LEU A 122 27.60 3.53 27.13
C LEU A 122 27.43 4.30 28.45
N LEU A 123 26.39 4.01 29.23
CA LEU A 123 26.00 4.76 30.43
C LEU A 123 26.29 4.03 31.75
N GLY A 124 26.64 2.73 31.70
CA GLY A 124 26.89 1.95 32.90
C GLY A 124 25.67 1.82 33.80
N ASP A 125 25.85 2.06 35.11
CA ASP A 125 24.79 1.93 36.13
C ASP A 125 23.68 2.99 36.00
N GLU A 126 23.90 4.05 35.22
CA GLU A 126 22.87 5.05 34.91
C GLU A 126 21.79 4.51 33.97
N ALA A 127 22.07 3.42 33.23
CA ALA A 127 21.07 2.77 32.37
C ALA A 127 20.17 1.82 33.17
N GLY A 128 19.03 2.35 33.62
CA GLY A 128 18.03 1.62 34.40
C GLY A 128 16.69 1.43 33.67
N PRO A 129 15.83 0.49 34.14
CA PRO A 129 14.48 0.31 33.62
C PRO A 129 13.55 1.50 33.86
N ALA A 130 13.89 2.37 34.81
CA ALA A 130 13.17 3.60 35.15
C ALA A 130 13.66 4.84 34.37
N ASP A 131 14.63 4.69 33.46
CA ASP A 131 15.11 5.81 32.65
C ASP A 131 13.99 6.30 31.70
N GLU A 132 13.70 7.60 31.74
CA GLU A 132 12.64 8.22 30.94
C GLU A 132 12.90 8.05 29.44
N ARG A 133 14.16 8.16 29.01
CA ARG A 133 14.57 7.99 27.60
C ARG A 133 14.22 6.60 27.08
N ARG A 134 14.44 5.58 27.94
CA ARG A 134 14.06 4.20 27.64
C ARG A 134 12.55 4.05 27.46
N GLY A 135 11.76 4.63 28.37
CA GLY A 135 10.30 4.62 28.29
C GLY A 135 9.79 5.23 26.98
N GLN A 136 10.30 6.40 26.61
CA GLN A 136 9.94 7.10 25.38
C GLN A 136 10.30 6.30 24.12
N ALA A 137 11.54 5.77 24.06
CA ALA A 137 11.98 4.97 22.93
C ALA A 137 11.15 3.67 22.78
N LEU A 138 10.75 3.06 23.90
CA LEU A 138 9.85 1.89 23.89
C LEU A 138 8.45 2.22 23.40
N ILE A 139 7.89 3.39 23.73
CA ILE A 139 6.58 3.83 23.20
C ILE A 139 6.63 3.92 21.67
N GLY A 140 7.63 4.60 21.12
CA GLY A 140 7.84 4.67 19.67
C GLY A 140 7.98 3.28 19.05
N TRP A 141 8.79 2.40 19.65
CA TRP A 141 8.98 1.03 19.19
C TRP A 141 7.69 0.19 19.25
N LEU A 142 6.88 0.31 20.31
CA LEU A 142 5.60 -0.39 20.45
C LEU A 142 4.59 0.09 19.38
N LEU A 143 4.54 1.39 19.12
CA LEU A 143 3.71 1.95 18.05
C LEU A 143 4.16 1.47 16.67
N GLU A 144 5.47 1.40 16.40
CA GLU A 144 6.01 0.81 15.17
C GLU A 144 5.63 -0.67 15.02
N ARG A 145 5.70 -1.43 16.12
CA ARG A 145 5.27 -2.83 16.14
C ARG A 145 3.78 -2.99 15.85
N ALA A 146 2.95 -2.09 16.38
CA ALA A 146 1.53 -2.06 16.12
C ALA A 146 1.22 -1.65 14.68
N ALA A 147 1.99 -0.71 14.12
CA ALA A 147 1.93 -0.34 12.71
C ALA A 147 2.23 -1.52 11.79
N LEU A 148 3.26 -2.31 12.10
CA LEU A 148 3.53 -3.55 11.37
C LEU A 148 2.42 -4.61 11.49
N ALA A 149 1.55 -4.51 12.50
CA ALA A 149 0.36 -5.34 12.64
C ALA A 149 -0.90 -4.71 11.98
N GLY A 150 -0.76 -3.52 11.39
CA GLY A 150 -1.82 -2.81 10.67
C GLY A 150 -2.50 -1.67 11.44
N HIS A 151 -2.15 -1.44 12.71
CA HIS A 151 -2.71 -0.35 13.52
C HIS A 151 -2.15 1.02 13.11
N THR A 152 -2.94 2.08 13.12
CA THR A 152 -2.42 3.45 12.98
C THR A 152 -2.41 4.21 14.30
N ALA A 153 -3.22 3.76 15.25
CA ALA A 153 -3.27 4.27 16.61
C ALA A 153 -3.50 3.13 17.61
N LEU A 154 -3.26 3.41 18.89
CA LEU A 154 -3.50 2.52 20.02
C LEU A 154 -4.13 3.30 21.17
N GLU A 155 -4.92 2.63 22.00
CA GLU A 155 -5.27 3.15 23.32
C GLU A 155 -4.04 3.28 24.24
N PRO A 156 -3.98 4.33 25.09
CA PRO A 156 -2.95 4.49 26.12
C PRO A 156 -2.78 3.25 27.02
N GLY A 157 -3.89 2.59 27.40
CA GLY A 157 -3.84 1.39 28.25
C GLY A 157 -3.13 0.20 27.58
N ARG A 158 -3.22 0.09 26.26
CA ARG A 158 -2.51 -0.95 25.49
C ARG A 158 -1.01 -0.66 25.40
N LEU A 159 -0.63 0.62 25.25
CA LEU A 159 0.76 1.05 25.36
C LEU A 159 1.32 0.77 26.76
N ALA A 160 0.58 1.15 27.82
CA ALA A 160 0.99 0.90 29.20
C ALA A 160 1.19 -0.61 29.48
N SER A 161 0.29 -1.45 28.96
CA SER A 161 0.44 -2.91 29.08
C SER A 161 1.71 -3.42 28.38
N GLY A 162 2.00 -2.93 27.16
CA GLY A 162 3.24 -3.27 26.45
C GLY A 162 4.50 -2.77 27.15
N LEU A 163 4.47 -1.59 27.76
CA LEU A 163 5.59 -1.08 28.56
C LEU A 163 5.84 -1.93 29.82
N ALA A 164 4.77 -2.39 30.46
CA ALA A 164 4.86 -3.28 31.62
C ALA A 164 5.55 -4.61 31.27
N GLU A 165 5.29 -5.18 30.09
CA GLU A 165 5.99 -6.38 29.58
C GLU A 165 7.51 -6.15 29.42
N HIS A 166 7.93 -4.90 29.26
CA HIS A 166 9.34 -4.48 29.17
C HIS A 166 9.89 -3.89 30.48
N ALA A 167 9.26 -4.22 31.61
CA ALA A 167 9.68 -3.86 32.97
C ALA A 167 9.81 -2.36 33.23
N VAL A 168 9.01 -1.53 32.54
CA VAL A 168 8.86 -0.10 32.89
C VAL A 168 8.06 0.00 34.21
N PRO A 169 8.60 0.63 35.28
CA PRO A 169 7.97 0.61 36.61
C PRO A 169 6.60 1.31 36.69
N GLU A 170 6.46 2.46 36.04
CA GLU A 170 5.24 3.29 36.03
C GLU A 170 4.76 3.50 34.59
N PRO A 171 4.20 2.46 33.95
CA PRO A 171 3.93 2.48 32.51
C PRO A 171 2.85 3.50 32.11
N GLU A 172 1.85 3.73 32.96
CA GLU A 172 0.81 4.73 32.71
C GLU A 172 1.37 6.16 32.78
N GLU A 173 2.25 6.43 33.74
CA GLU A 173 2.91 7.73 33.87
C GLU A 173 3.86 7.99 32.70
N ALA A 174 4.60 6.96 32.26
CA ALA A 174 5.47 7.07 31.09
C ALA A 174 4.69 7.42 29.81
N VAL A 175 3.50 6.84 29.61
CA VAL A 175 2.63 7.22 28.49
C VAL A 175 2.14 8.66 28.63
N ARG A 176 1.74 9.08 29.84
CA ARG A 176 1.29 10.46 30.08
C ARG A 176 2.41 11.48 29.85
N ALA A 177 3.61 11.22 30.35
CA ALA A 177 4.78 12.08 30.13
C ALA A 177 5.11 12.20 28.63
N ALA A 178 5.12 11.08 27.89
CA ALA A 178 5.35 11.10 26.45
C ALA A 178 4.29 11.93 25.68
N ILE A 179 3.05 11.94 26.16
CA ILE A 179 1.97 12.78 25.63
C ILE A 179 2.25 14.27 25.94
N GLU A 180 2.57 14.60 27.19
CA GLU A 180 2.80 15.98 27.64
C GLU A 180 4.03 16.61 26.97
N GLU A 181 5.05 15.81 26.68
CA GLU A 181 6.26 16.22 25.97
C GLU A 181 6.08 16.28 24.44
N GLY A 182 4.94 15.81 23.92
CA GLY A 182 4.64 15.81 22.49
C GLY A 182 5.41 14.76 21.68
N ALA A 183 5.97 13.74 22.33
CA ALA A 183 6.67 12.63 21.66
C ALA A 183 5.72 11.73 20.86
N VAL A 184 4.42 11.77 21.17
CA VAL A 184 3.36 11.06 20.47
C VAL A 184 2.16 11.98 20.26
N LEU A 185 1.40 11.76 19.18
CA LEU A 185 0.18 12.52 18.93
C LEU A 185 -1.01 11.87 19.62
N VAL A 186 -1.84 12.71 20.24
CA VAL A 186 -3.05 12.31 20.96
C VAL A 186 -4.29 12.75 20.22
N PHE A 187 -5.25 11.84 20.13
CA PHE A 187 -6.50 12.04 19.42
C PHE A 187 -7.67 11.66 20.29
N GLN A 188 -8.74 12.45 20.17
CA GLN A 188 -10.02 12.13 20.76
C GLN A 188 -10.89 11.56 19.66
N ASP A 189 -11.28 10.30 19.80
CA ASP A 189 -12.30 9.68 18.96
C ASP A 189 -13.62 9.70 19.72
N ARG A 190 -14.62 10.39 19.14
CA ARG A 190 -15.99 10.45 19.67
C ARG A 190 -16.88 9.32 19.14
N GLY A 191 -16.28 8.23 18.67
CA GLY A 191 -16.97 7.08 18.13
C GLY A 191 -17.55 6.18 19.21
N ALA A 192 -18.88 6.18 19.35
CA ALA A 192 -19.58 5.07 20.02
C ALA A 192 -19.25 3.75 19.30
N PRO A 193 -19.05 2.63 20.03
CA PRO A 193 -18.88 1.31 19.41
C PRO A 193 -20.08 0.98 18.52
N ALA A 194 -19.82 0.29 17.40
CA ALA A 194 -20.78 0.08 16.31
C ALA A 194 -22.08 -0.64 16.73
N ASP A 195 -22.09 -1.30 17.90
CA ASP A 195 -23.16 -2.17 18.38
C ASP A 195 -23.74 -1.77 19.75
N ALA A 196 -23.39 -0.61 20.31
CA ALA A 196 -24.02 -0.13 21.54
C ALA A 196 -25.27 0.69 21.20
N PRO A 197 -26.48 0.31 21.65
CA PRO A 197 -27.63 1.20 21.56
C PRO A 197 -27.29 2.45 22.37
N ALA A 198 -27.28 3.61 21.72
CA ALA A 198 -27.12 4.88 22.39
C ALA A 198 -28.25 5.00 23.44
N ALA A 199 -27.90 4.86 24.71
CA ALA A 199 -28.82 5.20 25.79
C ALA A 199 -29.13 6.69 25.65
N GLU A 200 -30.42 7.05 25.57
CA GLU A 200 -30.83 8.45 25.47
C GLU A 200 -30.29 9.23 26.68
N GLY A 201 -29.28 10.07 26.46
CA GLY A 201 -28.75 11.00 27.47
C GLY A 201 -27.29 10.77 27.93
N GLU A 202 -26.59 9.75 27.45
CA GLU A 202 -25.14 9.60 27.71
C GLU A 202 -24.32 10.35 26.65
N GLU A 203 -23.41 11.23 27.08
CA GLU A 203 -22.40 11.82 26.18
C GLU A 203 -21.57 10.69 25.58
N PRO A 204 -21.24 10.74 24.27
CA PRO A 204 -20.44 9.70 23.65
C PRO A 204 -19.10 9.56 24.39
N GLU A 205 -18.78 8.33 24.81
CA GLU A 205 -17.51 8.04 25.48
C GLU A 205 -16.35 8.50 24.58
N VAL A 206 -15.55 9.44 25.07
CA VAL A 206 -14.40 9.97 24.33
C VAL A 206 -13.27 8.99 24.49
N ARG A 207 -12.96 8.26 23.42
CA ARG A 207 -11.85 7.32 23.38
C ARG A 207 -10.56 8.08 23.08
N LEU A 208 -9.57 7.94 23.95
CA LEU A 208 -8.24 8.52 23.73
C LEU A 208 -7.40 7.55 22.89
N LEU A 209 -6.84 8.04 21.79
CA LEU A 209 -5.97 7.28 20.91
C LEU A 209 -4.61 7.97 20.79
N VAL A 210 -3.56 7.18 20.68
CA VAL A 210 -2.18 7.63 20.54
C VAL A 210 -1.58 6.97 19.31
N GLY A 211 -0.92 7.74 18.44
CA GLY A 211 -0.38 7.22 17.18
C GLY A 211 0.90 7.91 16.75
N LEU A 212 1.55 7.31 15.74
CA LEU A 212 2.71 7.92 15.09
C LEU A 212 2.22 9.04 14.15
N GLU A 213 2.93 10.17 14.19
CA GLU A 213 2.58 11.39 13.42
C GLU A 213 2.31 11.10 11.95
N ARG A 214 3.20 10.36 11.28
CA ARG A 214 3.06 10.06 9.84
C ARG A 214 1.75 9.35 9.48
N TYR A 215 1.27 8.43 10.32
CA TYR A 215 0.04 7.69 10.04
C TYR A 215 -1.19 8.50 10.42
N ALA A 216 -1.08 9.31 11.47
CA ALA A 216 -2.11 10.26 11.84
C ALA A 216 -2.35 11.30 10.74
N MET A 217 -1.27 11.93 10.24
CA MET A 217 -1.34 12.86 9.12
C MET A 217 -1.89 12.19 7.86
N ALA A 218 -1.51 10.94 7.58
CA ALA A 218 -2.05 10.21 6.44
C ALA A 218 -3.56 9.96 6.55
N GLU A 219 -4.07 9.57 7.72
CA GLU A 219 -5.51 9.37 7.91
C GLU A 219 -6.30 10.69 7.84
N GLU A 220 -5.75 11.77 8.40
CA GLU A 220 -6.33 13.12 8.32
C GLU A 220 -6.35 13.65 6.88
N GLY A 221 -5.20 13.62 6.20
CA GLY A 221 -5.09 14.01 4.80
C GLY A 221 -5.97 13.18 3.87
N LEU A 222 -6.12 11.88 4.14
CA LEU A 222 -7.06 11.02 3.43
C LEU A 222 -8.52 11.44 3.69
N ALA A 223 -8.92 11.65 4.95
CA ALA A 223 -10.28 12.08 5.28
C ALA A 223 -10.61 13.43 4.64
N ASP A 224 -9.69 14.40 4.72
CA ASP A 224 -9.81 15.71 4.09
C ASP A 224 -9.84 15.63 2.57
N GLY A 225 -9.01 14.77 1.98
CA GLY A 225 -9.00 14.52 0.55
C GLY A 225 -10.32 13.94 0.05
N LEU A 226 -10.89 12.97 0.76
CA LEU A 226 -12.21 12.41 0.44
C LEU A 226 -13.32 13.46 0.60
N GLY A 227 -13.20 14.31 1.63
CA GLY A 227 -14.04 15.49 1.84
C GLY A 227 -14.00 16.47 0.69
N ARG A 228 -12.78 16.80 0.23
CA ARG A 228 -12.52 17.69 -0.91
C ARG A 228 -13.12 17.16 -2.19
N LEU A 229 -12.91 15.87 -2.51
CA LEU A 229 -13.50 15.25 -3.70
C LEU A 229 -15.03 15.35 -3.65
N ARG A 230 -15.65 15.05 -2.50
CA ARG A 230 -17.10 15.17 -2.32
C ARG A 230 -17.59 16.62 -2.45
N GLY A 231 -16.88 17.58 -1.85
CA GLY A 231 -17.28 18.99 -1.80
C GLY A 231 -17.08 19.74 -3.13
N THR A 232 -16.16 19.29 -3.97
CA THR A 232 -15.86 19.90 -5.28
C THR A 232 -16.57 19.23 -6.44
N PHE A 233 -17.20 18.09 -6.20
CA PHE A 233 -17.91 17.34 -7.23
C PHE A 233 -19.25 17.99 -7.58
N ALA A 234 -19.43 18.25 -8.87
CA ALA A 234 -20.71 18.62 -9.45
C ALA A 234 -21.27 17.43 -10.23
N ALA A 235 -22.44 16.95 -9.81
CA ALA A 235 -23.15 15.92 -10.56
C ALA A 235 -23.47 16.44 -11.98
N PRO A 236 -23.29 15.61 -13.01
CA PRO A 236 -23.59 15.99 -14.38
C PRO A 236 -25.10 16.27 -14.51
N GLY A 237 -25.46 17.34 -15.22
CA GLY A 237 -26.84 17.67 -15.58
C GLY A 237 -27.07 17.56 -17.09
N GLY A 238 -28.35 17.61 -17.51
CA GLY A 238 -28.73 17.60 -18.92
C GLY A 238 -28.25 16.35 -19.67
N GLU A 239 -27.71 16.54 -20.88
CA GLU A 239 -27.25 15.45 -21.77
C GLU A 239 -26.23 14.51 -21.10
N ALA A 240 -25.36 15.04 -20.23
CA ALA A 240 -24.37 14.22 -19.54
C ALA A 240 -25.05 13.25 -18.54
N ALA A 241 -26.10 13.68 -17.84
CA ALA A 241 -26.88 12.81 -16.94
C ALA A 241 -27.61 11.71 -17.72
N GLU A 242 -28.18 12.05 -18.87
CA GLU A 242 -28.81 11.09 -19.78
C GLU A 242 -27.79 10.06 -20.30
N GLY A 243 -26.56 10.50 -20.61
CA GLY A 243 -25.46 9.62 -20.99
C GLY A 243 -25.11 8.59 -19.92
N TRP A 244 -25.02 8.99 -18.65
CA TRP A 244 -24.80 8.06 -17.53
C TRP A 244 -25.96 7.07 -17.35
N ALA A 245 -27.21 7.54 -17.50
CA ALA A 245 -28.39 6.67 -17.41
C ALA A 245 -28.44 5.64 -18.56
N ALA A 246 -28.11 6.06 -19.79
CA ALA A 246 -28.02 5.18 -20.95
C ALA A 246 -26.90 4.14 -20.77
N ALA A 247 -25.71 4.57 -20.32
CA ALA A 247 -24.60 3.66 -20.05
C ALA A 247 -24.93 2.63 -18.96
N ALA A 248 -25.69 3.03 -17.93
CA ALA A 248 -26.16 2.10 -16.91
C ALA A 248 -27.19 1.09 -17.46
N ALA A 249 -28.05 1.49 -18.40
CA ALA A 249 -29.00 0.59 -19.05
C ALA A 249 -28.32 -0.47 -19.93
N GLU A 250 -27.14 -0.16 -20.47
CA GLU A 250 -26.32 -1.06 -21.29
C GLU A 250 -25.33 -1.91 -20.46
N ALA A 251 -25.34 -1.78 -19.13
CA ALA A 251 -24.37 -2.44 -18.28
C ALA A 251 -24.50 -3.99 -18.33
N PRO A 252 -23.39 -4.73 -18.21
CA PRO A 252 -23.39 -6.19 -18.34
C PRO A 252 -24.04 -6.93 -17.17
N SER A 253 -24.28 -6.26 -16.05
CA SER A 253 -24.94 -6.83 -14.87
C SER A 253 -25.75 -5.76 -14.12
N PRO A 254 -26.74 -6.16 -13.30
CA PRO A 254 -27.48 -5.22 -12.45
C PRO A 254 -26.60 -4.44 -11.47
N SER A 255 -25.55 -5.07 -10.93
CA SER A 255 -24.62 -4.39 -10.02
C SER A 255 -23.66 -3.46 -10.77
N ALA A 256 -23.27 -3.77 -12.01
CA ALA A 256 -22.58 -2.80 -12.87
C ALA A 256 -23.45 -1.58 -13.20
N ALA A 257 -24.74 -1.78 -13.50
CA ALA A 257 -25.69 -0.69 -13.75
C ALA A 257 -25.85 0.22 -12.52
N GLU A 258 -25.86 -0.37 -11.32
CA GLU A 258 -25.90 0.35 -10.05
C GLU A 258 -24.61 1.14 -9.80
N LEU A 259 -23.45 0.54 -10.04
CA LEU A 259 -22.14 1.19 -9.93
C LEU A 259 -21.99 2.37 -10.89
N ILE A 260 -22.46 2.22 -12.14
CA ILE A 260 -22.44 3.29 -13.14
C ILE A 260 -23.32 4.47 -12.71
N ARG A 261 -24.54 4.21 -12.22
CA ARG A 261 -25.41 5.28 -11.69
C ARG A 261 -24.78 5.98 -10.49
N ALA A 262 -24.28 5.21 -9.53
CA ALA A 262 -23.64 5.77 -8.34
C ALA A 262 -22.43 6.66 -8.69
N ALA A 263 -21.59 6.23 -9.65
CA ALA A 263 -20.44 7.02 -10.11
C ALA A 263 -20.86 8.26 -10.91
N GLY A 264 -22.02 8.23 -11.58
CA GLY A 264 -22.62 9.40 -12.20
C GLY A 264 -22.99 10.47 -11.17
N GLU A 265 -23.48 10.08 -10.00
CA GLU A 265 -24.10 10.95 -9.00
C GLU A 265 -23.18 11.33 -7.82
N ALA A 266 -22.05 10.63 -7.61
CA ALA A 266 -21.17 10.85 -6.48
C ALA A 266 -19.68 10.85 -6.85
N ALA A 267 -18.91 11.67 -6.12
CA ALA A 267 -17.46 11.76 -6.26
C ALA A 267 -16.74 10.50 -5.79
N VAL A 268 -17.19 9.92 -4.67
CA VAL A 268 -16.56 8.75 -4.05
C VAL A 268 -17.62 7.67 -3.94
N VAL A 269 -17.34 6.50 -4.50
CA VAL A 269 -18.22 5.32 -4.44
C VAL A 269 -17.42 4.13 -3.94
N THR A 270 -18.03 3.34 -3.06
CA THR A 270 -17.48 2.04 -2.65
C THR A 270 -18.18 0.92 -3.39
N HIS A 271 -17.39 -0.06 -3.83
CA HIS A 271 -17.88 -1.26 -4.48
C HIS A 271 -17.30 -2.49 -3.79
N THR A 272 -18.14 -3.50 -3.49
CA THR A 272 -17.67 -4.73 -2.84
C THR A 272 -18.12 -5.98 -3.58
N GLY A 273 -17.23 -6.95 -3.75
CA GLY A 273 -17.56 -8.26 -4.30
C GLY A 273 -16.34 -9.15 -4.48
N GLY A 274 -16.58 -10.42 -4.81
CA GLY A 274 -15.55 -11.42 -5.10
C GLY A 274 -14.85 -11.21 -6.44
N GLU A 275 -14.18 -12.24 -6.95
CA GLU A 275 -13.32 -12.12 -8.13
C GLU A 275 -14.10 -11.76 -9.41
N ALA A 276 -15.26 -12.36 -9.64
CA ALA A 276 -16.12 -12.13 -10.79
C ALA A 276 -16.67 -10.69 -10.81
N SER A 277 -16.84 -10.07 -9.64
CA SER A 277 -17.32 -8.69 -9.53
C SER A 277 -16.38 -7.67 -10.15
N ARG A 278 -15.09 -8.00 -10.36
CA ARG A 278 -14.11 -7.10 -10.98
C ARG A 278 -14.47 -6.69 -12.41
N ALA A 279 -15.37 -7.40 -13.09
CA ALA A 279 -15.89 -6.96 -14.39
C ALA A 279 -16.74 -5.68 -14.30
N GLU A 280 -17.37 -5.42 -13.14
CA GLU A 280 -18.26 -4.28 -12.91
C GLU A 280 -17.53 -2.93 -12.86
N PRO A 281 -16.44 -2.74 -12.08
CA PRO A 281 -15.62 -1.53 -12.14
C PRO A 281 -14.97 -1.29 -13.51
N LEU A 282 -14.69 -2.36 -14.28
CA LEU A 282 -14.16 -2.23 -15.64
C LEU A 282 -15.24 -1.74 -16.60
N ALA A 283 -16.46 -2.27 -16.49
CA ALA A 283 -17.61 -1.78 -17.25
C ALA A 283 -17.87 -0.29 -16.96
N LEU A 284 -17.75 0.14 -15.70
CA LEU A 284 -17.80 1.55 -15.33
C LEU A 284 -16.70 2.36 -16.02
N ALA A 285 -15.44 1.94 -15.95
CA ALA A 285 -14.34 2.69 -16.55
C ALA A 285 -14.50 2.83 -18.07
N LEU A 286 -14.96 1.77 -18.76
CA LEU A 286 -15.27 1.80 -20.19
C LEU A 286 -16.47 2.70 -20.50
N ALA A 287 -17.52 2.67 -19.67
CA ALA A 287 -18.66 3.57 -19.80
C ALA A 287 -18.24 5.04 -19.66
N ALA A 288 -17.46 5.38 -18.64
CA ALA A 288 -16.92 6.71 -18.43
C ALA A 288 -16.09 7.19 -19.64
N ALA A 289 -15.26 6.32 -20.20
CA ALA A 289 -14.46 6.66 -21.37
C ALA A 289 -15.31 6.90 -22.63
N ARG A 290 -16.41 6.16 -22.83
CA ARG A 290 -17.39 6.42 -23.90
C ARG A 290 -18.11 7.77 -23.74
N LEU A 291 -18.25 8.23 -22.50
CA LEU A 291 -18.78 9.56 -22.16
C LEU A 291 -17.72 10.67 -22.26
N GLY A 292 -16.51 10.36 -22.74
CA GLY A 292 -15.43 11.32 -22.96
C GLY A 292 -14.57 11.62 -21.74
N LEU A 293 -14.70 10.86 -20.65
CA LEU A 293 -13.89 11.01 -19.44
C LEU A 293 -12.58 10.23 -19.54
N ARG A 294 -11.50 10.81 -19.00
CA ARG A 294 -10.22 10.12 -18.87
C ARG A 294 -10.30 9.19 -17.66
N ALA A 295 -10.28 7.89 -17.90
CA ALA A 295 -10.42 6.88 -16.87
C ALA A 295 -9.17 6.02 -16.71
N ALA A 296 -8.86 5.67 -15.46
CA ALA A 296 -7.84 4.68 -15.12
C ALA A 296 -8.40 3.64 -14.13
N VAL A 297 -7.95 2.39 -14.29
CA VAL A 297 -8.15 1.31 -13.34
C VAL A 297 -6.80 0.94 -12.72
N ALA A 298 -6.74 0.94 -11.39
CA ALA A 298 -5.54 0.67 -10.62
C ALA A 298 -5.68 -0.65 -9.84
N ALA A 299 -4.69 -1.52 -10.00
CA ALA A 299 -4.52 -2.72 -9.18
C ALA A 299 -3.41 -2.52 -8.14
N HIS A 300 -3.38 -3.37 -7.12
CA HIS A 300 -2.32 -3.33 -6.10
C HIS A 300 -1.00 -3.94 -6.60
N GLN A 301 -1.07 -4.91 -7.51
CA GLN A 301 0.09 -5.68 -7.99
C GLN A 301 0.21 -5.67 -9.53
N PRO A 302 1.43 -5.85 -10.08
CA PRO A 302 1.61 -5.92 -11.54
C PRO A 302 0.82 -7.04 -12.22
N ASP A 303 0.63 -8.19 -11.55
CA ASP A 303 -0.23 -9.27 -12.05
C ASP A 303 -1.68 -8.80 -12.23
N GLY A 304 -2.25 -8.17 -11.20
CA GLY A 304 -3.57 -7.55 -11.26
C GLY A 304 -3.69 -6.54 -12.40
N ARG A 305 -2.70 -5.64 -12.55
CA ARG A 305 -2.65 -4.68 -13.66
C ARG A 305 -2.70 -5.37 -15.03
N ARG A 306 -1.90 -6.42 -15.25
CA ARG A 306 -1.89 -7.15 -16.53
C ARG A 306 -3.23 -7.81 -16.83
N ARG A 307 -3.87 -8.38 -15.82
CA ARG A 307 -5.23 -8.94 -15.95
C ARG A 307 -6.26 -7.87 -16.29
N LEU A 308 -6.18 -6.69 -15.67
CA LEU A 308 -7.04 -5.55 -16.01
C LEU A 308 -6.80 -5.09 -17.46
N ALA A 309 -5.54 -4.93 -17.87
CA ALA A 309 -5.19 -4.55 -19.25
C ALA A 309 -5.72 -5.56 -20.27
N SER A 310 -5.57 -6.85 -19.99
CA SER A 310 -6.10 -7.92 -20.84
C SER A 310 -7.63 -7.91 -20.92
N ALA A 311 -8.33 -7.58 -19.84
CA ALA A 311 -9.79 -7.54 -19.79
C ALA A 311 -10.37 -6.28 -20.45
N LEU A 312 -9.67 -5.15 -20.40
CA LEU A 312 -10.04 -3.93 -21.12
C LEU A 312 -9.83 -4.06 -22.64
N GLY A 313 -8.79 -4.79 -23.05
CA GLY A 313 -8.37 -4.90 -24.46
C GLY A 313 -7.43 -3.76 -24.86
N GLY A 314 -6.52 -4.04 -25.80
CA GLY A 314 -5.41 -3.13 -26.13
C GLY A 314 -5.77 -1.80 -26.80
N GLU A 315 -7.01 -1.64 -27.26
CA GLU A 315 -7.51 -0.41 -27.90
C GLU A 315 -8.40 0.42 -26.97
N ALA A 316 -8.68 -0.06 -25.75
CA ALA A 316 -9.55 0.65 -24.83
C ALA A 316 -8.90 1.97 -24.38
N PRO A 317 -9.62 3.10 -24.40
CA PRO A 317 -9.14 4.39 -23.92
C PRO A 317 -9.15 4.49 -22.38
N VAL A 318 -8.77 3.41 -21.69
CA VAL A 318 -8.71 3.29 -20.22
C VAL A 318 -7.33 2.78 -19.85
N ALA A 319 -6.63 3.50 -18.96
CA ALA A 319 -5.31 3.06 -18.50
C ALA A 319 -5.44 1.98 -17.42
N ALA A 320 -4.67 0.89 -17.55
CA ALA A 320 -4.48 -0.08 -16.47
C ALA A 320 -3.12 0.16 -15.81
N VAL A 321 -3.12 0.47 -14.52
CA VAL A 321 -1.91 0.83 -13.76
C VAL A 321 -1.81 0.08 -12.43
N THR A 322 -0.66 0.12 -11.79
CA THR A 322 -0.52 -0.18 -10.36
C THR A 322 -0.61 1.10 -9.53
N VAL A 323 -1.13 1.02 -8.30
CA VAL A 323 -1.15 2.17 -7.37
C VAL A 323 0.26 2.69 -7.11
N SER A 324 1.23 1.81 -6.85
CA SER A 324 2.62 2.21 -6.65
C SER A 324 3.22 2.83 -7.91
N GLY A 325 3.03 2.23 -9.09
CA GLY A 325 3.55 2.77 -10.33
C GLY A 325 3.00 4.15 -10.65
N LEU A 326 1.72 4.40 -10.35
CA LEU A 326 1.09 5.71 -10.49
C LEU A 326 1.68 6.72 -9.49
N LEU A 327 1.86 6.32 -8.22
CA LEU A 327 2.42 7.20 -7.19
C LEU A 327 3.88 7.56 -7.46
N ASP A 328 4.68 6.59 -7.90
CA ASP A 328 6.10 6.73 -8.23
C ASP A 328 6.34 7.44 -9.57
N GLY A 329 5.29 7.69 -10.36
CA GLY A 329 5.39 8.30 -11.70
C GLY A 329 6.02 7.37 -12.75
N HIS A 330 6.01 6.07 -12.51
CA HIS A 330 6.48 5.05 -13.45
C HIS A 330 5.37 4.55 -14.39
N GLU A 331 4.10 4.77 -14.02
CA GLU A 331 2.93 4.34 -14.78
C GLU A 331 1.92 5.49 -14.88
N GLY A 332 1.19 5.52 -15.99
CA GLY A 332 0.22 6.58 -16.26
C GLY A 332 0.86 7.87 -16.81
N PRO A 333 0.03 8.88 -17.08
CA PRO A 333 0.47 10.18 -17.55
C PRO A 333 1.21 10.97 -16.46
N GLU A 334 2.03 11.92 -16.89
CA GLU A 334 2.70 12.84 -15.97
C GLU A 334 1.67 13.65 -15.18
N ARG A 335 2.01 13.92 -13.92
CA ARG A 335 1.25 14.82 -13.05
C ARG A 335 1.39 16.26 -13.53
N ASP A 336 0.38 17.09 -13.26
CA ASP A 336 0.44 18.52 -13.55
C ASP A 336 1.40 19.29 -12.61
N GLY A 337 1.48 20.62 -12.79
CA GLY A 337 2.37 21.49 -12.00
C GLY A 337 2.03 21.52 -10.50
N GLU A 338 0.80 21.15 -10.16
CA GLU A 338 0.29 21.02 -8.80
C GLU A 338 0.38 19.58 -8.26
N GLY A 339 0.96 18.65 -9.03
CA GLY A 339 1.17 17.26 -8.64
C GLY A 339 -0.07 16.36 -8.77
N ARG A 340 -1.12 16.80 -9.48
CA ARG A 340 -2.38 16.07 -9.67
C ARG A 340 -2.37 15.20 -10.92
N PHE A 341 -3.13 14.12 -10.88
CA PHE A 341 -3.33 13.23 -12.01
C PHE A 341 -4.32 13.82 -13.02
N PRO A 342 -4.08 13.66 -14.33
CA PRO A 342 -5.00 14.10 -15.37
C PRO A 342 -6.13 13.06 -15.60
N TRP A 343 -6.77 12.60 -14.53
CA TRP A 343 -7.87 11.62 -14.57
C TRP A 343 -9.16 12.20 -14.03
N ASP A 344 -10.26 11.92 -14.72
CA ASP A 344 -11.61 12.32 -14.31
C ASP A 344 -12.30 11.18 -13.52
N LEU A 345 -11.86 9.94 -13.72
CA LEU A 345 -12.25 8.75 -12.96
C LEU A 345 -11.02 7.88 -12.65
N LEU A 346 -10.82 7.58 -11.38
CA LEU A 346 -9.89 6.55 -10.92
C LEU A 346 -10.66 5.44 -10.20
N VAL A 347 -10.46 4.20 -10.64
CA VAL A 347 -11.03 3.01 -10.01
C VAL A 347 -9.92 2.16 -9.41
N VAL A 348 -9.88 1.99 -8.09
CA VAL A 348 -8.95 1.06 -7.44
C VAL A 348 -9.68 -0.25 -7.19
N VAL A 349 -9.25 -1.36 -7.82
CA VAL A 349 -9.97 -2.66 -7.78
C VAL A 349 -9.55 -3.58 -6.64
N ASP A 350 -8.45 -3.25 -5.95
CA ASP A 350 -7.89 -3.96 -4.80
C ASP A 350 -7.83 -3.02 -3.58
N ALA A 351 -8.89 -2.23 -3.36
CA ALA A 351 -8.87 -1.16 -2.37
C ALA A 351 -8.65 -1.68 -0.92
N GLU A 352 -8.96 -2.94 -0.63
CA GLU A 352 -8.64 -3.59 0.66
C GLU A 352 -7.13 -3.66 0.94
N ARG A 353 -6.29 -3.55 -0.10
CA ARG A 353 -4.83 -3.61 -0.01
C ARG A 353 -4.18 -2.25 0.21
N LEU A 354 -4.95 -1.16 0.14
CA LEU A 354 -4.45 0.19 0.39
C LEU A 354 -4.16 0.41 1.88
N ALA A 355 -2.90 0.76 2.17
CA ALA A 355 -2.51 1.32 3.46
C ALA A 355 -2.82 2.83 3.53
N ALA A 356 -2.78 3.41 4.73
CA ALA A 356 -3.15 4.80 4.96
C ALA A 356 -2.31 5.78 4.11
N GLU A 357 -0.98 5.67 4.12
CA GLU A 357 -0.10 6.61 3.39
C GLU A 357 -0.30 6.57 1.87
N PRO A 358 -0.25 5.41 1.17
CA PRO A 358 -0.53 5.37 -0.27
C PRO A 358 -1.94 5.85 -0.62
N ALA A 359 -2.94 5.59 0.23
CA ALA A 359 -4.29 6.08 0.00
C ALA A 359 -4.39 7.60 0.12
N ALA A 360 -3.79 8.20 1.15
CA ALA A 360 -3.71 9.65 1.31
C ALA A 360 -3.04 10.30 0.09
N ALA A 361 -1.86 9.82 -0.28
CA ALA A 361 -1.12 10.32 -1.43
C ALA A 361 -1.92 10.17 -2.74
N LEU A 362 -2.63 9.05 -2.93
CA LEU A 362 -3.46 8.81 -4.10
C LEU A 362 -4.61 9.83 -4.20
N VAL A 363 -5.33 10.05 -3.09
CA VAL A 363 -6.49 10.95 -3.03
C VAL A 363 -6.05 12.41 -3.12
N GLU A 364 -4.96 12.81 -2.48
CA GLU A 364 -4.36 14.14 -2.63
C GLU A 364 -3.98 14.46 -4.07
N SER A 365 -3.53 13.43 -4.80
CA SER A 365 -3.14 13.55 -6.21
C SER A 365 -4.34 13.56 -7.17
N LEU A 366 -5.59 13.40 -6.71
CA LEU A 366 -6.76 13.53 -7.59
C LEU A 366 -7.21 14.99 -7.72
N PRO A 367 -7.55 15.44 -8.94
CA PRO A 367 -8.04 16.80 -9.15
C PRO A 367 -9.45 16.99 -8.58
N ASP A 368 -9.79 18.24 -8.33
CA ASP A 368 -11.13 18.61 -7.88
C ASP A 368 -12.19 18.21 -8.91
N GLY A 369 -13.32 17.71 -8.45
CA GLY A 369 -14.37 17.16 -9.31
C GLY A 369 -14.09 15.77 -9.91
N ALA A 370 -12.94 15.15 -9.63
CA ALA A 370 -12.66 13.78 -10.03
C ALA A 370 -13.54 12.77 -9.29
N ARG A 371 -13.73 11.61 -9.92
CA ARG A 371 -14.40 10.44 -9.34
C ARG A 371 -13.38 9.42 -8.84
N LEU A 372 -13.61 8.90 -7.64
CA LEU A 372 -12.87 7.80 -7.06
C LEU A 372 -13.81 6.64 -6.76
N VAL A 373 -13.49 5.45 -7.29
CA VAL A 373 -14.15 4.21 -6.89
C VAL A 373 -13.17 3.33 -6.12
N LEU A 374 -13.51 3.06 -4.87
CA LEU A 374 -12.81 2.09 -4.02
C LEU A 374 -13.54 0.75 -4.12
N SER A 375 -13.04 -0.11 -5.00
CA SER A 375 -13.55 -1.45 -5.23
C SER A 375 -12.65 -2.50 -4.58
N GLY A 376 -13.23 -3.49 -3.92
CA GLY A 376 -12.45 -4.57 -3.32
C GLY A 376 -13.29 -5.58 -2.56
N ASP A 377 -12.64 -6.51 -1.87
CA ASP A 377 -13.32 -7.53 -1.07
C ASP A 377 -12.88 -7.44 0.40
N PRO A 378 -13.79 -7.06 1.33
CA PRO A 378 -13.46 -6.93 2.75
C PRO A 378 -13.15 -8.27 3.45
N LEU A 379 -13.39 -9.42 2.80
CA LEU A 379 -13.06 -10.75 3.31
C LEU A 379 -11.63 -11.20 2.95
N LEU A 380 -10.96 -10.49 2.04
CA LEU A 380 -9.55 -10.75 1.75
C LEU A 380 -8.64 -10.23 2.88
N LEU A 381 -7.42 -10.75 2.92
CA LEU A 381 -6.34 -10.19 3.72
C LEU A 381 -6.10 -8.73 3.29
N GLY A 382 -6.13 -7.82 4.26
CA GLY A 382 -6.00 -6.39 4.00
C GLY A 382 -4.59 -5.95 3.58
N SER A 383 -4.36 -4.64 3.66
CA SER A 383 -3.06 -4.04 3.38
C SER A 383 -1.94 -4.64 4.23
N ALA A 384 -0.74 -4.74 3.67
CA ALA A 384 0.45 -5.16 4.43
C ALA A 384 1.03 -4.04 5.29
N GLY A 385 0.57 -2.80 5.08
CA GLY A 385 0.94 -1.63 5.86
C GLY A 385 -0.16 -1.22 6.84
N PRO A 386 0.06 -0.12 7.57
CA PRO A 386 -0.89 0.41 8.54
C PRO A 386 -2.18 0.93 7.91
N GLY A 387 -3.28 0.79 8.63
CA GLY A 387 -4.61 1.26 8.24
C GLY A 387 -5.46 0.18 7.56
N GLN A 388 -6.76 0.46 7.43
CA GLN A 388 -7.73 -0.44 6.78
C GLN A 388 -8.73 0.35 5.91
N VAL A 389 -8.19 1.06 4.91
CA VAL A 389 -8.90 2.10 4.15
C VAL A 389 -10.28 1.67 3.65
N LEU A 390 -10.38 0.57 2.89
CA LEU A 390 -11.69 0.12 2.38
C LEU A 390 -12.68 -0.20 3.51
N ALA A 391 -12.22 -0.89 4.56
CA ALA A 391 -13.08 -1.27 5.69
C ALA A 391 -13.59 -0.04 6.46
N ASP A 392 -12.71 0.92 6.72
CA ASP A 392 -13.06 2.16 7.45
C ASP A 392 -14.01 3.05 6.64
N VAL A 393 -13.74 3.20 5.34
CA VAL A 393 -14.61 3.97 4.43
C VAL A 393 -15.99 3.31 4.34
N LEU A 394 -16.08 1.98 4.24
CA LEU A 394 -17.35 1.24 4.28
C LEU A 394 -18.07 1.43 5.61
N ALA A 395 -17.37 1.28 6.74
CA ALA A 395 -17.92 1.39 8.09
C ALA A 395 -18.33 2.84 8.46
N SER A 396 -17.80 3.84 7.74
CA SER A 396 -18.18 5.24 7.92
C SER A 396 -19.64 5.50 7.54
N GLY A 397 -20.18 4.78 6.55
CA GLY A 397 -21.52 4.98 6.00
C GLY A 397 -21.70 6.31 5.25
N ARG A 398 -20.61 6.98 4.87
CA ARG A 398 -20.65 8.34 4.28
C ARG A 398 -20.67 8.40 2.75
N PHE A 399 -20.45 7.28 2.08
CA PHE A 399 -20.36 7.21 0.63
C PHE A 399 -21.33 6.14 0.10
N PRO A 400 -21.88 6.30 -1.13
CA PRO A 400 -22.65 5.25 -1.77
C PRO A 400 -21.88 3.93 -1.79
N LYS A 401 -22.58 2.86 -1.42
CA LYS A 401 -22.03 1.49 -1.39
C LYS A 401 -22.81 0.63 -2.35
N VAL A 402 -22.12 0.09 -3.34
CA VAL A 402 -22.65 -0.91 -4.27
C VAL A 402 -22.09 -2.27 -3.90
N VAL A 403 -22.98 -3.24 -3.69
CA VAL A 403 -22.60 -4.63 -3.41
C VAL A 403 -22.86 -5.45 -4.66
N SER A 404 -21.81 -6.09 -5.19
CA SER A 404 -21.95 -6.99 -6.32
C SER A 404 -22.81 -8.18 -5.94
N ARG A 405 -23.70 -8.54 -6.87
CA ARG A 405 -24.54 -9.74 -6.81
C ARG A 405 -24.06 -10.83 -7.76
N THR A 406 -22.89 -10.63 -8.37
CA THR A 406 -22.27 -11.57 -9.30
C THR A 406 -21.47 -12.60 -8.50
N PRO A 407 -21.90 -13.88 -8.45
CA PRO A 407 -21.15 -14.91 -7.74
C PRO A 407 -19.90 -15.35 -8.51
N ASP A 408 -18.89 -15.81 -7.78
CA ASP A 408 -17.73 -16.48 -8.38
C ASP A 408 -18.15 -17.84 -8.97
N PRO A 409 -17.77 -18.16 -10.21
CA PRO A 409 -18.25 -19.35 -10.89
C PRO A 409 -17.51 -20.63 -10.44
N GLY A 410 -18.22 -21.76 -10.57
CA GLY A 410 -17.66 -23.11 -10.43
C GLY A 410 -17.37 -23.54 -8.98
N PRO A 411 -16.86 -24.77 -8.78
CA PRO A 411 -16.71 -25.35 -7.44
C PRO A 411 -15.76 -24.57 -6.53
N VAL A 412 -14.71 -23.95 -7.09
CA VAL A 412 -13.80 -23.08 -6.31
C VAL A 412 -14.54 -21.85 -5.80
N GLY A 413 -15.36 -21.21 -6.64
CA GLY A 413 -16.16 -20.04 -6.26
C GLY A 413 -17.21 -20.38 -5.19
N GLU A 414 -17.86 -21.53 -5.31
CA GLU A 414 -18.81 -22.05 -4.31
C GLU A 414 -18.12 -22.27 -2.95
N LEU A 415 -16.97 -22.95 -2.95
CA LEU A 415 -16.19 -23.20 -1.73
C LEU A 415 -15.78 -21.90 -1.05
N VAL A 416 -15.25 -20.94 -1.81
CA VAL A 416 -14.80 -19.63 -1.29
C VAL A 416 -15.98 -18.83 -0.76
N SER A 417 -17.13 -18.88 -1.42
CA SER A 417 -18.36 -18.23 -0.97
C SER A 417 -18.83 -18.79 0.38
N GLY A 418 -18.80 -20.11 0.55
CA GLY A 418 -19.06 -20.77 1.84
C GLY A 418 -18.11 -20.30 2.93
N ILE A 419 -16.80 -20.28 2.63
CA ILE A 419 -15.78 -19.81 3.58
C ILE A 419 -16.06 -18.37 4.02
N GLY A 420 -16.51 -17.51 3.10
CA GLY A 420 -16.85 -16.13 3.39
C GLY A 420 -17.91 -15.97 4.48
N VAL A 421 -18.94 -16.82 4.47
CA VAL A 421 -19.99 -16.83 5.49
C VAL A 421 -19.63 -17.65 6.74
N GLY A 422 -18.46 -18.29 6.75
CA GLY A 422 -17.97 -19.09 7.88
C GLY A 422 -18.29 -20.57 7.79
N GLU A 423 -18.59 -21.08 6.60
CA GLU A 423 -18.91 -22.48 6.35
C GLU A 423 -17.83 -23.14 5.48
N LEU A 424 -17.27 -24.26 5.93
CA LEU A 424 -16.35 -25.06 5.13
C LEU A 424 -17.05 -26.35 4.68
N ALA A 425 -17.90 -26.21 3.65
CA ALA A 425 -18.62 -27.34 3.07
C ALA A 425 -17.78 -28.05 2.00
N SER A 426 -17.99 -29.36 1.85
CA SER A 426 -17.51 -30.09 0.68
C SER A 426 -18.30 -29.68 -0.55
N VAL A 427 -17.61 -29.32 -1.62
CA VAL A 427 -18.21 -28.98 -2.91
C VAL A 427 -18.09 -30.14 -3.90
N GLU A 428 -19.06 -30.29 -4.79
CA GLU A 428 -18.96 -31.24 -5.90
C GLU A 428 -17.99 -30.70 -6.96
N ALA A 429 -16.85 -31.38 -7.13
CA ALA A 429 -15.80 -31.00 -8.08
C ALA A 429 -15.48 -32.19 -9.01
N PRO A 430 -16.37 -32.53 -9.97
CA PRO A 430 -16.23 -33.71 -10.82
C PRO A 430 -14.98 -33.67 -11.70
N ASP A 431 -14.54 -32.47 -12.09
CA ASP A 431 -13.34 -32.25 -12.90
C ASP A 431 -12.11 -31.97 -12.04
N ARG A 432 -12.20 -32.28 -10.72
CA ARG A 432 -11.15 -32.11 -9.73
C ARG A 432 -10.77 -30.65 -9.51
N GLU A 433 -11.70 -29.71 -9.69
CA GLU A 433 -11.49 -28.28 -9.45
C GLU A 433 -11.09 -28.00 -7.99
N VAL A 434 -11.55 -28.82 -7.06
CA VAL A 434 -11.17 -28.81 -5.64
C VAL A 434 -10.75 -30.22 -5.22
N VAL A 435 -9.55 -30.35 -4.65
CA VAL A 435 -9.01 -31.63 -4.15
C VAL A 435 -8.42 -31.43 -2.75
N ILE A 436 -8.88 -32.22 -1.78
CA ILE A 436 -8.30 -32.26 -0.44
C ILE A 436 -7.29 -33.41 -0.39
N VAL A 437 -6.07 -33.10 0.05
CA VAL A 437 -4.95 -34.04 0.18
C VAL A 437 -4.56 -34.12 1.66
N PRO A 438 -5.11 -35.08 2.42
CA PRO A 438 -4.80 -35.22 3.84
C PRO A 438 -3.33 -35.63 4.02
N VAL A 439 -2.67 -35.07 5.04
CA VAL A 439 -1.28 -35.37 5.40
C VAL A 439 -1.11 -35.51 6.91
N ALA A 440 -0.27 -36.45 7.34
CA ALA A 440 -0.06 -36.74 8.76
C ALA A 440 1.00 -35.83 9.41
N ASP A 441 2.03 -35.46 8.64
CA ASP A 441 3.17 -34.69 9.14
C ASP A 441 3.72 -33.72 8.08
N PRO A 442 4.54 -32.72 8.49
CA PRO A 442 5.09 -31.73 7.57
C PRO A 442 5.98 -32.30 6.46
N GLY A 443 6.68 -33.41 6.70
CA GLY A 443 7.50 -34.08 5.69
C GLY A 443 6.64 -34.68 4.58
N GLU A 444 5.54 -35.34 4.95
CA GLU A 444 4.52 -35.78 3.98
C GLU A 444 3.93 -34.58 3.22
N ALA A 445 3.61 -33.48 3.91
CA ALA A 445 3.09 -32.27 3.28
C ALA A 445 4.02 -31.73 2.17
N VAL A 446 5.33 -31.65 2.45
CA VAL A 446 6.34 -31.25 1.45
C VAL A 446 6.39 -32.24 0.30
N HIS A 447 6.46 -33.55 0.58
CA HIS A 447 6.52 -34.59 -0.44
C HIS A 447 5.33 -34.55 -1.40
N ARG A 448 4.11 -34.51 -0.85
CA ARG A 448 2.86 -34.43 -1.63
C ARG A 448 2.80 -33.15 -2.45
N THR A 449 3.20 -32.02 -1.87
CA THR A 449 3.22 -30.73 -2.58
C THR A 449 4.15 -30.78 -3.79
N VAL A 450 5.36 -31.33 -3.66
CA VAL A 450 6.29 -31.48 -4.79
C VAL A 450 5.67 -32.37 -5.88
N GLN A 451 5.03 -33.48 -5.53
CA GLN A 451 4.34 -34.34 -6.51
C GLN A 451 3.16 -33.64 -7.20
N LEU A 452 2.39 -32.84 -6.46
CA LEU A 452 1.27 -32.08 -7.02
C LEU A 452 1.76 -31.07 -8.06
N VAL A 453 2.77 -30.27 -7.69
CA VAL A 453 3.31 -29.18 -8.52
C VAL A 453 4.04 -29.71 -9.75
N THR A 454 4.83 -30.77 -9.60
CA THR A 454 5.73 -31.23 -10.67
C THR A 454 5.12 -32.26 -11.61
N GLU A 455 4.07 -32.97 -11.17
CA GLU A 455 3.55 -34.13 -11.90
C GLU A 455 2.01 -34.12 -11.99
N SER A 456 1.32 -34.14 -10.85
CA SER A 456 -0.13 -34.41 -10.84
C SER A 456 -0.96 -33.32 -11.51
N ILE A 457 -0.74 -32.05 -11.14
CA ILE A 457 -1.52 -30.91 -11.64
C ILE A 457 -1.15 -30.60 -13.10
N PRO A 458 0.13 -30.49 -13.50
CA PRO A 458 0.51 -30.29 -14.90
C PRO A 458 -0.12 -31.32 -15.83
N ARG A 459 -0.08 -32.61 -15.45
CA ARG A 459 -0.67 -33.70 -16.25
C ARG A 459 -2.19 -33.64 -16.31
N ALA A 460 -2.87 -33.35 -15.20
CA ALA A 460 -4.34 -33.37 -15.14
C ALA A 460 -4.97 -32.19 -15.89
N PHE A 461 -4.34 -31.02 -15.89
CA PHE A 461 -4.92 -29.78 -16.40
C PHE A 461 -4.22 -29.22 -17.65
N ALA A 462 -3.20 -29.93 -18.16
CA ALA A 462 -2.33 -29.50 -19.25
C ALA A 462 -1.72 -28.11 -18.98
N LEU A 463 -1.21 -27.91 -17.76
CA LEU A 463 -0.61 -26.67 -17.30
C LEU A 463 0.91 -26.79 -17.26
N GLY A 464 1.60 -25.68 -17.53
CA GLY A 464 3.02 -25.56 -17.20
C GLY A 464 3.22 -25.43 -15.67
N VAL A 465 4.40 -25.82 -15.19
CA VAL A 465 4.71 -25.79 -13.74
C VAL A 465 4.68 -24.36 -13.19
N GLU A 466 5.03 -23.38 -14.02
CA GLU A 466 4.97 -21.95 -13.70
C GLU A 466 3.54 -21.44 -13.46
N GLN A 467 2.53 -22.15 -13.97
CA GLN A 467 1.11 -21.83 -13.77
C GLN A 467 0.53 -22.44 -12.48
N VAL A 468 1.34 -23.21 -11.74
CA VAL A 468 1.00 -23.76 -10.42
C VAL A 468 1.69 -22.91 -9.34
N GLN A 469 0.92 -22.44 -8.37
CA GLN A 469 1.45 -21.67 -7.25
C GLN A 469 1.22 -22.38 -5.92
N VAL A 470 2.27 -22.50 -5.10
CA VAL A 470 2.14 -22.99 -3.72
C VAL A 470 1.92 -21.79 -2.79
N ILE A 471 0.91 -21.88 -1.93
CA ILE A 471 0.57 -20.87 -0.92
C ILE A 471 0.64 -21.49 0.46
N VAL A 472 1.37 -20.84 1.38
CA VAL A 472 1.55 -21.30 2.76
C VAL A 472 1.31 -20.20 3.79
N PRO A 473 1.06 -20.57 5.07
CA PRO A 473 0.80 -19.58 6.13
C PRO A 473 2.00 -18.69 6.47
N GLY A 474 3.21 -19.25 6.44
CA GLY A 474 4.40 -18.54 6.90
C GLY A 474 5.70 -18.98 6.24
N HIS A 475 6.77 -18.24 6.54
CA HIS A 475 8.10 -18.49 5.98
C HIS A 475 8.86 -19.62 6.68
N GLY A 476 8.72 -19.70 8.01
CA GLY A 476 9.39 -20.68 8.86
C GLY A 476 8.63 -22.01 8.95
N GLY A 477 9.18 -22.94 9.73
CA GLY A 477 8.61 -24.27 9.94
C GLY A 477 9.00 -25.29 8.85
N PRO A 478 8.78 -26.58 9.13
CA PRO A 478 9.20 -27.69 8.27
C PRO A 478 8.45 -27.77 6.93
N ALA A 479 7.29 -27.13 6.81
CA ALA A 479 6.53 -27.00 5.55
C ALA A 479 6.23 -25.53 5.18
N GLY A 480 7.05 -24.58 5.66
CA GLY A 480 6.96 -23.17 5.28
C GLY A 480 7.57 -22.87 3.91
N THR A 481 7.55 -21.59 3.50
CA THR A 481 8.08 -21.20 2.17
C THR A 481 9.54 -21.60 1.98
N ARG A 482 10.38 -21.53 3.03
CA ARG A 482 11.80 -21.89 2.93
C ARG A 482 11.99 -23.37 2.58
N ALA A 483 11.29 -24.26 3.29
CA ALA A 483 11.41 -25.71 3.08
C ALA A 483 10.83 -26.13 1.73
N LEU A 484 9.63 -25.65 1.39
CA LEU A 484 8.97 -25.98 0.13
C LEU A 484 9.73 -25.45 -1.09
N ASN A 485 10.23 -24.21 -1.03
CA ASN A 485 11.03 -23.67 -2.13
C ASN A 485 12.34 -24.44 -2.31
N ALA A 486 13.01 -24.83 -1.23
CA ALA A 486 14.23 -25.65 -1.33
C ALA A 486 13.93 -27.01 -1.99
N ALA A 487 12.85 -27.67 -1.59
CA ALA A 487 12.42 -28.94 -2.17
C ALA A 487 12.02 -28.81 -3.65
N LEU A 488 11.28 -27.75 -4.00
CA LEU A 488 10.86 -27.47 -5.37
C LEU A 488 12.05 -27.09 -6.25
N LYS A 489 13.00 -26.27 -5.76
CA LYS A 489 14.25 -25.97 -6.46
C LYS A 489 15.03 -27.25 -6.76
N ALA A 490 15.24 -28.11 -5.76
CA ALA A 490 15.96 -29.37 -5.95
C ALA A 490 15.33 -30.28 -7.02
N ARG A 491 14.01 -30.18 -7.25
CA ARG A 491 13.29 -30.98 -8.25
C ARG A 491 13.16 -30.30 -9.62
N LEU A 492 13.02 -28.97 -9.66
CA LEU A 492 12.68 -28.20 -10.85
C LEU A 492 13.87 -27.45 -11.46
N ASN A 493 14.82 -27.02 -10.65
CA ASN A 493 16.04 -26.35 -11.09
C ASN A 493 17.20 -26.62 -10.13
N ALA A 494 17.66 -27.88 -10.12
CA ALA A 494 18.77 -28.30 -9.29
C ALA A 494 20.06 -27.61 -9.74
N GLY A 495 20.73 -26.95 -8.79
CA GLY A 495 21.95 -26.21 -9.07
C GLY A 495 22.68 -25.84 -7.79
N PRO A 496 23.91 -25.32 -7.92
CA PRO A 496 24.76 -24.97 -6.79
C PRO A 496 24.27 -23.76 -5.99
N GLY A 497 23.29 -22.99 -6.50
CA GLY A 497 22.86 -21.74 -5.89
C GLY A 497 23.94 -20.67 -5.96
N ALA A 498 24.59 -20.53 -7.12
CA ALA A 498 25.82 -19.75 -7.29
C ALA A 498 25.69 -18.27 -6.87
N PHE A 499 24.47 -17.73 -6.87
CA PHE A 499 24.20 -16.32 -6.58
C PHE A 499 23.28 -16.18 -5.36
N GLY A 500 23.86 -16.34 -4.17
CA GLY A 500 23.10 -16.19 -2.91
C GLY A 500 21.96 -17.22 -2.78
N GLY A 501 22.15 -18.42 -3.34
CA GLY A 501 21.14 -19.48 -3.39
C GLY A 501 20.40 -19.59 -4.71
N PHE A 502 20.56 -18.61 -5.63
CA PHE A 502 19.91 -18.62 -6.94
C PHE A 502 20.81 -19.15 -8.07
N ASP A 503 20.17 -19.77 -9.05
CA ASP A 503 20.75 -20.18 -10.34
C ASP A 503 19.89 -19.65 -11.51
N PRO A 504 20.46 -19.47 -12.71
CA PRO A 504 19.69 -19.19 -13.92
C PRO A 504 18.49 -20.14 -14.10
N GLY A 505 17.34 -19.58 -14.46
CA GLY A 505 16.09 -20.32 -14.61
C GLY A 505 15.25 -20.42 -13.33
N ASP A 506 15.80 -20.09 -12.16
CA ASP A 506 15.04 -20.12 -10.90
C ASP A 506 13.84 -19.17 -10.94
N ARG A 507 12.73 -19.62 -10.36
CA ARG A 507 11.60 -18.74 -10.06
C ARG A 507 11.88 -18.03 -8.74
N ALA A 508 11.76 -16.72 -8.72
CA ALA A 508 11.97 -15.89 -7.54
C ALA A 508 10.76 -14.99 -7.25
N ALA A 509 10.55 -14.72 -5.97
CA ALA A 509 9.62 -13.75 -5.42
C ALA A 509 10.42 -12.50 -5.04
N HIS A 510 10.33 -11.46 -5.85
CA HIS A 510 10.91 -10.15 -5.58
C HIS A 510 9.90 -9.28 -4.81
N SER A 511 10.25 -8.89 -3.59
CA SER A 511 9.44 -8.05 -2.71
C SER A 511 10.25 -6.80 -2.36
N PRO A 512 10.15 -5.74 -3.19
CA PRO A 512 10.92 -4.51 -2.98
C PRO A 512 10.43 -3.69 -1.77
N ALA A 513 9.17 -3.90 -1.37
CA ALA A 513 8.51 -3.28 -0.23
C ALA A 513 7.46 -4.24 0.35
N PRO A 514 7.07 -4.09 1.64
CA PRO A 514 6.02 -4.89 2.26
C PRO A 514 4.73 -4.89 1.45
N GLY A 515 4.15 -6.07 1.23
CA GLY A 515 2.91 -6.23 0.47
C GLY A 515 3.05 -6.06 -1.05
N GLN A 516 4.25 -5.80 -1.57
CA GLN A 516 4.55 -5.86 -3.00
C GLN A 516 5.27 -7.17 -3.35
N LEU A 517 4.79 -7.84 -4.39
CA LEU A 517 5.34 -9.07 -4.94
C LEU A 517 5.41 -8.99 -6.47
N ARG A 518 6.61 -9.24 -7.01
CA ARG A 518 6.82 -9.55 -8.42
C ARG A 518 7.40 -10.96 -8.51
N LEU A 519 6.69 -11.85 -9.20
CA LEU A 519 7.24 -13.16 -9.53
C LEU A 519 8.07 -13.02 -10.79
N VAL A 520 9.35 -13.38 -10.67
CA VAL A 520 10.36 -13.18 -11.70
C VAL A 520 11.13 -14.47 -11.96
N ARG A 521 11.81 -14.55 -13.10
CA ARG A 521 12.79 -15.58 -13.43
C ARG A 521 14.19 -15.01 -13.29
N VAL A 522 15.09 -15.76 -12.66
CA VAL A 522 16.51 -15.43 -12.60
C VAL A 522 17.14 -15.71 -13.96
N VAL A 523 17.85 -14.75 -14.52
CA VAL A 523 18.50 -14.85 -15.84
C VAL A 523 19.99 -15.12 -15.67
N GLU A 524 20.69 -14.20 -15.03
CA GLU A 524 22.13 -14.26 -14.79
C GLU A 524 22.51 -13.34 -13.63
N ALA A 525 23.80 -13.31 -13.27
CA ALA A 525 24.31 -12.32 -12.32
C ALA A 525 25.62 -11.73 -12.83
N ASP A 526 25.84 -10.47 -12.51
CA ASP A 526 27.08 -9.74 -12.77
C ASP A 526 27.51 -8.93 -11.54
N GLU A 527 28.49 -8.04 -11.72
CA GLU A 527 28.98 -7.16 -10.65
C GLU A 527 27.90 -6.21 -10.10
N ARG A 528 26.86 -5.89 -10.88
CA ARG A 528 25.77 -5.00 -10.46
C ARG A 528 24.75 -5.71 -9.59
N GLY A 529 24.57 -7.02 -9.77
CA GLY A 529 23.65 -7.82 -8.97
C GLY A 529 23.03 -8.98 -9.74
N LEU A 530 21.82 -9.36 -9.32
CA LEU A 530 21.08 -10.46 -9.94
C LEU A 530 20.13 -9.90 -11.01
N TRP A 531 20.30 -10.36 -12.24
CA TRP A 531 19.39 -10.06 -13.33
C TRP A 531 18.19 -10.97 -13.30
N VAL A 532 17.02 -10.35 -13.28
CA VAL A 532 15.74 -11.03 -13.25
C VAL A 532 14.83 -10.49 -14.36
N GLU A 533 13.89 -11.29 -14.80
CA GLU A 533 12.92 -10.90 -15.82
C GLU A 533 11.51 -11.33 -15.42
N ASP A 534 10.54 -10.52 -15.80
CA ASP A 534 9.13 -10.89 -15.83
C ASP A 534 8.49 -10.39 -17.12
N GLU A 535 7.16 -10.45 -17.20
CA GLU A 535 6.42 -10.02 -18.38
C GLU A 535 6.58 -8.52 -18.69
N ASP A 536 6.97 -7.70 -17.72
CA ASP A 536 7.20 -6.27 -17.94
C ASP A 536 8.64 -5.98 -18.41
N GLY A 537 9.50 -7.00 -18.42
CA GLY A 537 10.86 -6.95 -18.95
C GLY A 537 11.94 -7.32 -17.93
N ARG A 538 13.18 -7.09 -18.34
CA ARG A 538 14.38 -7.47 -17.58
C ARG A 538 14.90 -6.31 -16.74
N PHE A 539 15.22 -6.56 -15.47
CA PHE A 539 15.79 -5.58 -14.54
C PHE A 539 16.81 -6.22 -13.60
N VAL A 540 17.57 -5.40 -12.88
CA VAL A 540 18.61 -5.85 -11.93
C VAL A 540 18.17 -5.61 -10.50
N VAL A 541 18.34 -6.62 -9.64
CA VAL A 541 18.28 -6.47 -8.19
C VAL A 541 19.71 -6.28 -7.67
N PRO A 542 20.03 -5.10 -7.08
CA PRO A 542 21.38 -4.83 -6.59
C PRO A 542 21.85 -5.88 -5.59
N ARG A 543 23.14 -6.23 -5.66
CA ARG A 543 23.74 -7.34 -4.90
C ARG A 543 23.43 -7.25 -3.40
N GLU A 544 23.51 -6.05 -2.84
CA GLU A 544 23.25 -5.73 -1.44
C GLU A 544 21.78 -5.90 -1.03
N ARG A 545 20.84 -5.84 -1.98
CA ARG A 545 19.41 -6.01 -1.74
C ARG A 545 18.91 -7.44 -1.95
N VAL A 546 19.66 -8.29 -2.66
CA VAL A 546 19.23 -9.66 -3.02
C VAL A 546 18.75 -10.45 -1.80
N ALA A 547 19.52 -10.48 -0.71
CA ALA A 547 19.15 -11.26 0.48
C ALA A 547 17.90 -10.74 1.21
N GLU A 548 17.58 -9.45 1.03
CA GLU A 548 16.46 -8.77 1.67
C GLU A 548 15.18 -8.89 0.84
N THR A 549 15.28 -8.65 -0.47
CA THR A 549 14.12 -8.49 -1.35
C THR A 549 13.83 -9.70 -2.22
N LEU A 550 14.76 -10.65 -2.37
CA LEU A 550 14.54 -11.84 -3.18
C LEU A 550 14.48 -13.11 -2.32
N ARG A 551 13.48 -13.93 -2.62
CA ARG A 551 13.38 -15.32 -2.17
C ARG A 551 13.01 -16.19 -3.36
N HIS A 552 13.18 -17.51 -3.27
CA HIS A 552 12.60 -18.41 -4.26
C HIS A 552 11.06 -18.28 -4.28
N GLY A 553 10.46 -18.41 -5.47
CA GLY A 553 9.08 -18.00 -5.73
C GLY A 553 8.11 -19.12 -6.07
N TRP A 554 8.50 -20.40 -5.94
CA TRP A 554 7.55 -21.51 -6.15
C TRP A 554 6.51 -21.62 -5.03
N ALA A 555 6.90 -21.26 -3.80
CA ALA A 555 6.02 -21.13 -2.64
C ALA A 555 6.09 -19.72 -2.07
N VAL A 556 4.92 -19.11 -1.85
CA VAL A 556 4.76 -17.76 -1.28
C VAL A 556 3.79 -17.79 -0.11
N THR A 557 3.77 -16.75 0.72
CA THR A 557 2.74 -16.62 1.75
C THR A 557 1.40 -16.13 1.18
N ALA A 558 0.29 -16.36 1.89
CA ALA A 558 -1.02 -15.82 1.46
C ALA A 558 -1.02 -14.29 1.32
N HIS A 559 -0.31 -13.56 2.20
CA HIS A 559 -0.13 -12.11 2.11
C HIS A 559 0.60 -11.67 0.84
N GLN A 560 1.60 -12.44 0.42
CA GLN A 560 2.32 -12.20 -0.84
C GLN A 560 1.46 -12.58 -2.06
N ALA A 561 0.66 -13.64 -1.95
CA ALA A 561 -0.24 -14.10 -3.01
C ALA A 561 -1.48 -13.21 -3.19
N ALA A 562 -1.84 -12.40 -2.20
CA ALA A 562 -2.98 -11.52 -2.25
C ALA A 562 -2.85 -10.55 -3.44
N GLY A 563 -3.91 -10.41 -4.24
CA GLY A 563 -3.93 -9.57 -5.45
C GLY A 563 -3.40 -10.24 -6.72
N ALA A 564 -2.88 -11.46 -6.64
CA ALA A 564 -2.51 -12.27 -7.81
C ALA A 564 -3.47 -13.46 -7.98
N ARG A 565 -3.45 -14.13 -9.13
CA ARG A 565 -4.27 -15.32 -9.38
C ARG A 565 -3.56 -16.32 -10.30
N TRP A 566 -3.78 -17.62 -10.07
CA TRP A 566 -3.13 -18.68 -10.86
C TRP A 566 -4.14 -19.70 -11.38
N PRO A 567 -3.91 -20.29 -12.56
CA PRO A 567 -4.68 -21.43 -13.03
C PRO A 567 -4.83 -22.54 -11.99
N ALA A 568 -3.74 -22.88 -11.30
CA ALA A 568 -3.77 -23.86 -10.22
C ALA A 568 -3.04 -23.37 -8.96
N VAL A 569 -3.61 -23.66 -7.80
CA VAL A 569 -3.03 -23.36 -6.49
C VAL A 569 -2.94 -24.62 -5.65
N VAL A 570 -1.83 -24.76 -4.92
CA VAL A 570 -1.65 -25.73 -3.85
C VAL A 570 -1.55 -24.99 -2.52
N ALA A 571 -2.63 -25.01 -1.72
CA ALA A 571 -2.64 -24.45 -0.38
C ALA A 571 -2.11 -25.49 0.62
N VAL A 572 -1.00 -25.21 1.30
CA VAL A 572 -0.35 -26.15 2.22
C VAL A 572 -0.59 -25.73 3.67
N LEU A 573 -1.35 -26.54 4.39
CA LEU A 573 -1.82 -26.29 5.75
C LEU A 573 -1.32 -27.41 6.67
N PRO A 574 -0.04 -27.41 7.06
CA PRO A 574 0.50 -28.41 7.97
C PRO A 574 -0.15 -28.28 9.36
N GLY A 575 -0.12 -29.33 10.18
CA GLY A 575 -0.81 -29.35 11.47
C GLY A 575 -0.38 -28.25 12.44
N ASP A 576 0.89 -27.86 12.41
CA ASP A 576 1.47 -26.77 13.22
C ASP A 576 1.04 -25.37 12.77
N ALA A 577 0.42 -25.23 11.60
CA ALA A 577 -0.10 -23.95 11.13
C ALA A 577 -1.44 -23.55 11.77
N ALA A 578 -2.14 -24.45 12.46
CA ALA A 578 -3.52 -24.23 12.93
C ALA A 578 -3.73 -22.92 13.70
N GLY A 579 -2.77 -22.50 14.51
CA GLY A 579 -2.86 -21.25 15.29
C GLY A 579 -2.63 -19.96 14.49
N ALA A 580 -2.16 -20.08 13.24
CA ALA A 580 -1.90 -18.95 12.34
C ALA A 580 -2.99 -18.75 11.28
N LEU A 581 -4.04 -19.60 11.29
CA LEU A 581 -5.13 -19.54 10.32
C LEU A 581 -6.33 -18.81 10.92
N ASP A 582 -6.91 -17.92 10.12
CA ASP A 582 -8.25 -17.38 10.34
C ASP A 582 -9.06 -17.46 9.04
N ARG A 583 -10.34 -17.09 9.11
CA ARG A 583 -11.25 -17.10 7.95
C ARG A 583 -10.71 -16.29 6.78
N ARG A 584 -10.15 -15.09 7.02
CA ARG A 584 -9.61 -14.20 5.97
C ARG A 584 -8.43 -14.84 5.26
N TRP A 585 -7.55 -15.50 6.01
CA TRP A 585 -6.42 -16.22 5.46
C TRP A 585 -6.89 -17.33 4.53
N VAL A 586 -7.83 -18.17 4.98
CA VAL A 586 -8.36 -19.30 4.19
C VAL A 586 -9.09 -18.80 2.94
N TYR A 587 -9.97 -17.82 3.11
CA TYR A 587 -10.69 -17.14 2.03
C TYR A 587 -9.73 -16.61 0.97
N THR A 588 -8.70 -15.89 1.39
CA THR A 588 -7.70 -15.30 0.50
C THR A 588 -6.92 -16.37 -0.25
N ALA A 589 -6.34 -17.34 0.46
CA ALA A 589 -5.48 -18.36 -0.11
C ALA A 589 -6.24 -19.22 -1.14
N PHE A 590 -7.47 -19.64 -0.81
CA PHE A 590 -8.26 -20.52 -1.66
C PHE A 590 -8.78 -19.76 -2.89
N GLY A 591 -9.20 -18.50 -2.72
CA GLY A 591 -9.67 -17.64 -3.81
C GLY A 591 -8.61 -17.30 -4.86
N ARG A 592 -7.32 -17.61 -4.63
CA ARG A 592 -6.26 -17.40 -5.63
C ARG A 592 -6.30 -18.43 -6.76
N ALA A 593 -7.01 -19.55 -6.59
CA ALA A 593 -7.17 -20.59 -7.60
C ALA A 593 -8.17 -20.16 -8.68
N ALA A 594 -7.79 -20.29 -9.95
CA ALA A 594 -8.68 -19.99 -11.07
C ALA A 594 -9.43 -21.18 -11.64
N ARG A 595 -8.76 -22.34 -11.73
CA ARG A 595 -9.33 -23.58 -12.28
C ARG A 595 -9.20 -24.75 -11.32
N HIS A 596 -8.14 -24.78 -10.54
CA HIS A 596 -7.84 -25.91 -9.65
C HIS A 596 -7.26 -25.46 -8.31
N LEU A 597 -7.81 -25.99 -7.22
CA LEU A 597 -7.31 -25.86 -5.86
C LEU A 597 -7.00 -27.25 -5.29
N SER A 598 -5.75 -27.50 -4.93
CA SER A 598 -5.36 -28.61 -4.06
C SER A 598 -5.11 -28.08 -2.64
N VAL A 599 -5.76 -28.67 -1.64
CA VAL A 599 -5.58 -28.33 -0.22
C VAL A 599 -4.80 -29.46 0.46
N VAL A 600 -3.51 -29.26 0.69
CA VAL A 600 -2.68 -30.19 1.47
C VAL A 600 -2.97 -29.93 2.94
N GLN A 601 -3.76 -30.81 3.55
CA GLN A 601 -4.45 -30.56 4.82
C GLN A 601 -3.90 -31.45 5.93
N GLY A 602 -3.26 -30.83 6.93
CA GLY A 602 -2.83 -31.46 8.18
C GLY A 602 -3.45 -30.83 9.43
N CYS A 603 -4.23 -29.73 9.31
CA CYS A 603 -4.83 -29.04 10.45
C CYS A 603 -6.05 -29.77 11.06
N GLY A 604 -6.58 -30.81 10.41
CA GLY A 604 -7.79 -31.51 10.85
C GLY A 604 -8.97 -30.54 11.15
N PRO A 605 -9.72 -30.76 12.25
CA PRO A 605 -10.85 -29.90 12.65
C PRO A 605 -10.49 -28.45 13.00
N ALA A 606 -9.20 -28.11 13.13
CA ALA A 606 -8.82 -26.73 13.40
C ALA A 606 -9.09 -25.80 12.21
N LEU A 607 -9.06 -26.33 10.97
CA LEU A 607 -9.38 -25.55 9.78
C LEU A 607 -10.85 -25.11 9.76
N GLU A 608 -11.77 -26.03 10.02
CA GLU A 608 -13.21 -25.72 10.11
C GLU A 608 -13.49 -24.69 11.21
N ARG A 609 -12.83 -24.82 12.38
CA ARG A 609 -12.94 -23.84 13.47
C ARG A 609 -12.40 -22.47 13.08
N ALA A 610 -11.27 -22.40 12.37
CA ALA A 610 -10.71 -21.14 11.89
C ALA A 610 -11.64 -20.44 10.88
N VAL A 611 -12.34 -21.21 10.03
CA VAL A 611 -13.35 -20.69 9.11
C VAL A 611 -14.61 -20.23 9.87
N ALA A 612 -15.11 -21.02 10.81
CA ALA A 612 -16.33 -20.69 11.56
C ALA A 612 -16.16 -19.51 12.52
N ALA A 613 -14.96 -19.32 13.09
CA ALA A 613 -14.66 -18.18 13.95
C ALA A 613 -14.73 -16.85 13.16
N PRO A 614 -15.14 -15.74 13.80
CA PRO A 614 -14.96 -14.43 13.19
C PRO A 614 -13.46 -14.18 12.91
N PRO A 615 -13.09 -13.46 11.84
CA PRO A 615 -11.71 -13.09 11.57
C PRO A 615 -11.05 -12.42 12.79
N ALA A 616 -9.76 -12.67 13.00
CA ALA A 616 -9.06 -12.13 14.15
C ALA A 616 -8.87 -10.61 14.04
N GLY A 617 -9.22 -9.88 15.11
CA GLY A 617 -8.82 -8.51 15.42
C GLY A 617 -9.26 -7.41 14.44
N GLU A 618 -10.03 -6.44 14.92
CA GLU A 618 -10.14 -5.17 14.19
C GLU A 618 -8.83 -4.38 14.32
N ARG A 619 -8.34 -3.80 13.22
CA ARG A 619 -7.24 -2.86 13.31
C ARG A 619 -7.78 -1.57 13.91
N GLU A 620 -7.13 -1.14 14.96
CA GLU A 620 -7.34 0.17 15.55
C GLU A 620 -6.85 1.28 14.61
N THR A 621 -7.80 2.05 14.07
CA THR A 621 -7.61 3.14 13.11
C THR A 621 -8.49 4.34 13.43
N ARG A 622 -8.16 5.51 12.89
CA ARG A 622 -8.89 6.76 13.12
C ARG A 622 -9.75 7.17 11.92
N LEU A 623 -9.44 6.66 10.73
CA LEU A 623 -10.05 7.09 9.48
C LEU A 623 -11.58 7.04 9.50
N ARG A 624 -12.16 6.00 10.10
CA ARG A 624 -13.62 5.86 10.23
C ARG A 624 -14.25 7.05 10.97
N ALA A 625 -13.66 7.46 12.08
CA ALA A 625 -14.13 8.58 12.89
C ALA A 625 -13.95 9.90 12.14
N LEU A 626 -12.76 10.14 11.57
CA LEU A 626 -12.44 11.34 10.80
C LEU A 626 -13.42 11.55 9.64
N VAL A 627 -13.71 10.50 8.86
CA VAL A 627 -14.68 10.56 7.74
C VAL A 627 -16.11 10.84 8.23
N ARG A 628 -16.47 10.38 9.44
CA ARG A 628 -17.77 10.68 10.07
C ARG A 628 -17.83 12.10 10.63
N GLU A 629 -16.73 12.70 11.03
CA GLU A 629 -16.73 14.07 11.55
C GLU A 629 -16.76 15.13 10.45
N GLN A 630 -16.36 14.76 9.23
CA GLN A 630 -16.45 15.61 8.05
C GLN A 630 -17.87 16.20 7.88
N PRO A 631 -18.01 17.53 7.71
CA PRO A 631 -19.31 18.18 7.60
C PRO A 631 -20.08 17.64 6.40
N GLN A 632 -21.38 17.35 6.59
CA GLN A 632 -22.25 16.99 5.48
C GLN A 632 -22.38 18.19 4.55
N ALA A 633 -22.15 17.97 3.25
CA ALA A 633 -22.55 18.96 2.27
C ALA A 633 -24.08 19.14 2.38
N PRO A 634 -24.60 20.38 2.35
CA PRO A 634 -26.05 20.57 2.33
C PRO A 634 -26.63 19.81 1.12
N PRO A 635 -27.82 19.20 1.25
CA PRO A 635 -28.45 18.51 0.12
C PRO A 635 -28.56 19.50 -1.05
N ALA A 636 -28.14 19.07 -2.23
CA ALA A 636 -28.35 19.84 -3.45
C ALA A 636 -29.87 20.05 -3.62
N GLY A 637 -30.30 21.31 -3.49
CA GLY A 637 -31.70 21.73 -3.58
C GLY A 637 -32.19 21.86 -5.01
#